data_AF-A0A7Y5W742-F1
#
_entry.id   AF-A0A7Y5W742-F1
#
_cell.length_a   1.000
_cell.length_b   1.000
_cell.length_c   1.000
_cell.angle_alpha   90.00
_cell.angle_beta   90.00
_cell.angle_gamma   90.00
#
_symmetry.space_group_name_H-M   'P 1'
#
loop_
_entity.id
_entity.type
_entity.pdbx_description
1 polymer ?
#
loop_
_entity_poly.entity_id
_entity_poly.type
_entity_poly.pdbx_seq_one_letter_code
_entity_poly.pdbx_strand_id
1 'polypeptide(L)'
;MRAFRRRKNTVRTSRFESFEPRIVMSAAAPSGLFLDYYVDYVQPGREPLSAAAPDLAGLAQAQSAYGLTGAGQTVVVIDSGIAWRHAALGGGLGAGYRVVGGYDFAERDDNPYDDGPFGSHGTHVAGILASGDSQYAGLAPGVDLVALRVFNDAGQGQFSWVEEALAWVHDHRNSFVNPITTVNLSIGSAWNSSNPPAWAELENELAQLKADGIFVAVAAGNSFTSYNQPGLSYPAASQYVVPVSSVDANGLLSYYSQRHNRAIAAPGRGIVSTVPDYLGNGNGIDDDFAAFSGTSMAAPYVAAASVLLRQAYQIAGFPTVNQDTLYNLMRSTADTIYDGVTGQNYLRLNFQRALDSIAPQDDFGSDPASAHNLGTVVDTLSVSGTIGRADDWDFFRFTAGASGTITVGLDPQGQVQPGWQVDAAASNVAQSGKAVSFDAVAGQSYTVGLGTLGGVGRYTIDVKLDPAKADSGGSPGGQKELGDNTITAAGQWFTLSAVNTGFFTVEALFNSAAGDVDLELFDAGGAWLSGSYGTTGYERIDVSVRAGQTLTLYAWLNGAGANGDVDLRITNLVQQAGSSVVVLGTEADDAFQFRAGPVLQVSINGVEYRLDGRTVQSVEFRGYGGNDTAVLEGTTGRDVARILPGSASLRGASYQAEVAGAESIIVRGSYEDSATLVDSAGDDVFRADPRAATLSGAGFTSRAEGFGVVRAVASEGGSDTAYLYDSAGNDTFIARPNLGVLYGVGFANYAQKFESVYAQASSGLDAAHLHDSNGNDTFIATPQYARLSGDGFSNTAANFDVANGYSVTGGSDRAVLYGSAGNDAFFSGPVWSTLSGDGFNNRAKYFEDVRTEAGAGVDAARLLDSAGDDVLAIDAAQLSLMDQQRAVWAYGFELATARANRGGSNTAEVSAVDLVLELLGDWQET
;
A
#
# COMPACT_ATOMS: atom_id res chain seq x y z
N MET A 1 72.66 43.19 -35.95
CA MET A 1 72.58 42.95 -37.41
C MET A 1 71.98 41.57 -37.66
N ARG A 2 71.26 41.40 -38.79
CA ARG A 2 70.89 40.12 -39.49
C ARG A 2 70.64 38.85 -38.64
N ALA A 3 69.40 38.39 -38.64
CA ALA A 3 69.03 37.01 -38.29
C ALA A 3 69.14 36.07 -39.52
N PHE A 4 69.27 34.74 -39.32
CA PHE A 4 68.82 33.73 -40.31
C PHE A 4 68.56 32.33 -39.71
N ARG A 5 67.29 31.87 -39.80
CA ARG A 5 66.72 30.49 -39.84
C ARG A 5 67.30 29.30 -39.04
N ARG A 6 66.37 28.62 -38.30
CA ARG A 6 66.07 27.16 -38.22
C ARG A 6 67.24 26.14 -38.24
N ARG A 7 67.25 25.07 -37.43
CA ARG A 7 66.18 24.03 -37.34
C ARG A 7 66.50 22.97 -36.25
N LYS A 8 65.52 22.12 -35.93
CA LYS A 8 65.59 20.83 -35.17
C LYS A 8 65.94 20.90 -33.68
N ASN A 9 64.91 20.78 -32.83
CA ASN A 9 65.03 20.04 -31.56
C ASN A 9 64.83 18.53 -31.85
N THR A 10 65.49 17.68 -31.07
CA THR A 10 65.53 16.23 -31.32
C THR A 10 64.33 15.51 -30.70
N VAL A 11 63.37 15.09 -31.52
CA VAL A 11 62.31 14.16 -31.10
C VAL A 11 62.94 12.81 -30.76
N ARG A 12 62.63 12.25 -29.58
CA ARG A 12 62.99 10.86 -29.25
C ARG A 12 62.15 9.92 -30.10
N THR A 13 62.80 9.08 -30.90
CA THR A 13 62.15 8.05 -31.70
C THR A 13 61.81 6.82 -30.85
N SER A 14 60.60 6.76 -30.31
CA SER A 14 59.97 5.47 -30.01
C SER A 14 59.44 4.90 -31.34
N ARG A 15 59.88 3.68 -31.70
CA ARG A 15 59.20 2.92 -32.74
C ARG A 15 57.88 2.42 -32.15
N PHE A 16 56.78 2.67 -32.84
CA PHE A 16 55.61 1.82 -32.71
C PHE A 16 55.83 0.61 -33.62
N GLU A 17 56.25 -0.51 -33.02
CA GLU A 17 56.07 -1.83 -33.62
C GLU A 17 54.72 -2.38 -33.11
N SER A 18 53.97 -3.03 -34.00
CA SER A 18 52.53 -3.26 -33.83
C SER A 18 52.22 -4.30 -32.77
N PHE A 19 51.37 -3.93 -31.80
CA PHE A 19 50.54 -4.87 -31.06
C PHE A 19 49.12 -4.83 -31.63
N GLU A 20 48.50 -6.00 -31.72
CA GLU A 20 47.14 -6.17 -32.22
C GLU A 20 46.12 -5.46 -31.31
N PRO A 21 44.98 -5.01 -31.84
CA PRO A 21 43.90 -4.44 -31.04
C PRO A 21 43.26 -5.55 -30.19
N ARG A 22 43.84 -5.78 -29.00
CA ARG A 22 43.07 -6.30 -27.88
C ARG A 22 41.97 -5.28 -27.59
N ILE A 23 40.78 -5.56 -28.11
CA ILE A 23 39.56 -4.82 -27.79
C ILE A 23 39.51 -4.70 -26.26
N VAL A 24 39.28 -3.48 -25.78
CA VAL A 24 39.17 -3.21 -24.35
C VAL A 24 37.89 -3.87 -23.86
N MET A 25 38.00 -5.10 -23.37
CA MET A 25 37.06 -5.61 -22.39
C MET A 25 37.13 -4.66 -21.20
N SER A 26 36.08 -3.86 -21.05
CA SER A 26 35.83 -3.12 -19.82
C SER A 26 35.81 -4.13 -18.67
N ALA A 27 36.61 -3.85 -17.64
CA ALA A 27 36.54 -4.59 -16.38
C ALA A 27 35.30 -4.14 -15.60
N ALA A 28 34.11 -4.48 -16.12
CA ALA A 28 32.90 -4.53 -15.31
C ALA A 28 33.06 -5.70 -14.34
N ALA A 29 32.92 -5.43 -13.04
CA ALA A 29 32.84 -6.49 -12.05
C ALA A 29 31.53 -7.27 -12.26
N PRO A 30 31.52 -8.62 -12.15
CA PRO A 30 30.31 -9.42 -12.24
C PRO A 30 29.55 -9.39 -10.91
N SER A 31 29.11 -8.19 -10.49
CA SER A 31 28.66 -7.89 -9.13
C SER A 31 27.31 -7.15 -9.10
N GLY A 32 26.36 -7.58 -9.94
CA GLY A 32 24.99 -7.08 -9.94
C GLY A 32 23.99 -8.21 -9.82
N LEU A 33 23.04 -8.06 -8.90
CA LEU A 33 21.77 -8.79 -8.89
C LEU A 33 20.76 -7.99 -9.72
N PHE A 34 19.88 -8.69 -10.44
CA PHE A 34 18.85 -8.09 -11.29
C PHE A 34 17.51 -8.81 -11.09
N LEU A 35 16.42 -8.06 -11.13
CA LEU A 35 15.06 -8.60 -11.15
C LEU A 35 14.70 -9.06 -12.57
N ASP A 36 14.96 -10.34 -12.87
CA ASP A 36 14.68 -10.99 -14.16
C ASP A 36 13.24 -11.55 -14.19
N TYR A 37 12.24 -10.69 -14.39
CA TYR A 37 10.81 -11.06 -14.46
C TYR A 37 10.09 -10.43 -15.65
N TYR A 38 8.99 -11.07 -16.07
CA TYR A 38 8.10 -10.53 -17.12
C TYR A 38 6.82 -10.00 -16.52
N VAL A 39 6.49 -8.74 -16.82
CA VAL A 39 5.16 -8.14 -16.60
C VAL A 39 4.26 -8.54 -17.77
N ASP A 40 3.34 -9.48 -17.53
CA ASP A 40 2.30 -9.84 -18.51
C ASP A 40 1.12 -8.87 -18.37
N TYR A 41 1.18 -7.70 -19.02
CA TYR A 41 0.03 -6.79 -19.12
C TYR A 41 -1.16 -7.54 -19.72
N VAL A 42 -2.21 -7.75 -18.92
CA VAL A 42 -3.37 -8.58 -19.30
C VAL A 42 -4.23 -7.84 -20.32
N GLN A 43 -3.95 -8.12 -21.59
CA GLN A 43 -4.86 -7.85 -22.70
C GLN A 43 -6.26 -8.41 -22.35
N PRO A 44 -7.33 -7.59 -22.35
CA PRO A 44 -8.67 -8.05 -21.96
C PRO A 44 -9.12 -9.27 -22.78
N GLY A 45 -9.43 -10.38 -22.10
CA GLY A 45 -9.85 -11.64 -22.73
C GLY A 45 -8.81 -12.77 -22.75
N ARG A 46 -7.69 -12.65 -22.01
CA ARG A 46 -6.98 -13.84 -21.50
C ARG A 46 -7.30 -14.04 -20.03
N GLU A 47 -7.89 -15.19 -19.71
CA GLU A 47 -8.11 -15.60 -18.33
C GLU A 47 -6.77 -15.63 -17.57
N PRO A 48 -6.66 -14.93 -16.41
CA PRO A 48 -5.53 -15.14 -15.49
C PRO A 48 -5.60 -16.55 -14.88
N LEU A 49 -4.59 -16.94 -14.09
CA LEU A 49 -4.53 -18.27 -13.48
C LEU A 49 -5.50 -18.44 -12.28
N SER A 50 -6.81 -18.34 -12.54
CA SER A 50 -7.89 -18.52 -11.58
C SER A 50 -8.08 -20.00 -11.21
N ALA A 51 -7.54 -20.41 -10.06
CA ALA A 51 -7.78 -21.68 -9.35
C ALA A 51 -7.56 -23.04 -10.09
N ALA A 52 -7.31 -23.03 -11.41
CA ALA A 52 -7.39 -24.22 -12.26
C ALA A 52 -6.13 -25.09 -12.31
N ALA A 53 -4.99 -24.61 -11.78
CA ALA A 53 -3.82 -25.47 -11.59
C ALA A 53 -4.12 -26.48 -10.46
N PRO A 54 -3.92 -27.80 -10.65
CA PRO A 54 -4.32 -28.81 -9.66
C PRO A 54 -3.74 -28.61 -8.25
N ASP A 55 -2.54 -28.02 -8.16
CA ASP A 55 -1.87 -27.78 -6.88
C ASP A 55 -2.42 -26.53 -6.15
N LEU A 56 -2.93 -25.53 -6.89
CA LEU A 56 -3.66 -24.39 -6.34
C LEU A 56 -4.98 -24.86 -5.73
N ALA A 57 -5.74 -25.66 -6.46
CA ALA A 57 -6.96 -26.29 -5.97
C ALA A 57 -6.68 -27.12 -4.70
N GLY A 58 -5.62 -27.94 -4.70
CA GLY A 58 -5.22 -28.74 -3.54
C GLY A 58 -4.71 -27.93 -2.34
N LEU A 59 -4.20 -26.71 -2.53
CA LEU A 59 -3.76 -25.85 -1.43
C LEU A 59 -4.94 -25.03 -0.86
N ALA A 60 -5.80 -24.46 -1.70
CA ALA A 60 -7.02 -23.77 -1.28
C ALA A 60 -8.05 -24.74 -0.64
N GLN A 61 -8.15 -25.98 -1.15
CA GLN A 61 -8.96 -27.02 -0.53
C GLN A 61 -8.38 -27.45 0.84
N ALA A 62 -7.06 -27.46 0.99
CA ALA A 62 -6.43 -27.74 2.28
C ALA A 62 -6.58 -26.60 3.31
N GLN A 63 -6.48 -25.33 2.89
CA GLN A 63 -6.82 -24.17 3.71
C GLN A 63 -8.26 -24.27 4.23
N SER A 64 -9.23 -24.56 3.35
CA SER A 64 -10.64 -24.62 3.73
C SER A 64 -11.00 -25.87 4.54
N ALA A 65 -10.43 -27.05 4.23
CA ALA A 65 -10.74 -28.31 4.92
C ALA A 65 -10.09 -28.46 6.31
N TYR A 66 -8.95 -27.80 6.55
CA TYR A 66 -8.18 -27.93 7.80
C TYR A 66 -7.90 -26.59 8.50
N GLY A 67 -8.41 -25.47 7.98
CA GLY A 67 -8.24 -24.14 8.58
C GLY A 67 -6.78 -23.67 8.72
N LEU A 68 -5.89 -24.19 7.88
CA LEU A 68 -4.47 -23.84 7.91
C LEU A 68 -4.28 -22.47 7.22
N THR A 69 -3.63 -21.55 7.93
CA THR A 69 -3.41 -20.17 7.49
C THR A 69 -1.94 -19.76 7.56
N GLY A 70 -1.09 -20.58 8.20
CA GLY A 70 0.29 -20.27 8.54
C GLY A 70 0.46 -19.60 9.91
N ALA A 71 -0.63 -19.21 10.58
CA ALA A 71 -0.61 -18.47 11.85
C ALA A 71 0.30 -19.09 12.93
N GLY A 72 0.94 -18.23 13.71
CA GLY A 72 1.97 -18.60 14.68
C GLY A 72 3.41 -18.58 14.12
N GLN A 73 3.61 -18.02 12.92
CA GLN A 73 4.89 -18.04 12.20
C GLN A 73 5.13 -16.74 11.42
N THR A 74 6.40 -16.34 11.33
CA THR A 74 6.86 -15.21 10.50
C THR A 74 7.62 -15.72 9.28
N VAL A 75 7.33 -15.12 8.11
CA VAL A 75 8.02 -15.35 6.83
C VAL A 75 8.74 -14.09 6.39
N VAL A 76 10.05 -14.19 6.12
CA VAL A 76 10.82 -13.07 5.58
C VAL A 76 10.76 -13.10 4.06
N VAL A 77 10.51 -11.95 3.43
CA VAL A 77 10.69 -11.72 2.00
C VAL A 77 11.95 -10.86 1.83
N ILE A 78 12.98 -11.43 1.19
CA ILE A 78 14.23 -10.72 0.86
C ILE A 78 14.18 -10.41 -0.64
N ASP A 79 13.82 -9.16 -0.98
CA ASP A 79 13.47 -8.74 -2.33
C ASP A 79 13.57 -7.21 -2.50
N SER A 80 12.77 -6.60 -3.37
CA SER A 80 12.73 -5.16 -3.68
C SER A 80 12.05 -4.29 -2.63
N GLY A 81 11.27 -4.89 -1.72
CA GLY A 81 10.50 -4.20 -0.69
C GLY A 81 9.18 -4.94 -0.43
N ILE A 82 8.31 -4.36 0.41
CA ILE A 82 6.87 -4.69 0.40
C ILE A 82 6.08 -3.39 0.55
N ALA A 83 5.15 -3.13 -0.36
CA ALA A 83 4.15 -2.07 -0.22
C ALA A 83 3.09 -2.46 0.82
N TRP A 84 3.47 -2.49 2.10
CA TRP A 84 2.66 -3.02 3.20
C TRP A 84 1.36 -2.24 3.46
N ARG A 85 1.24 -1.02 2.93
CA ARG A 85 -0.03 -0.25 2.93
C ARG A 85 -1.11 -0.95 2.12
N HIS A 86 -0.74 -1.90 1.25
CA HIS A 86 -1.69 -2.66 0.47
C HIS A 86 -2.70 -3.38 1.37
N ALA A 87 -3.99 -3.15 1.13
CA ALA A 87 -5.07 -3.65 1.96
C ALA A 87 -5.03 -5.19 2.10
N ALA A 88 -4.77 -5.89 0.99
CA ALA A 88 -4.55 -7.33 0.97
C ALA A 88 -3.33 -7.76 1.82
N LEU A 89 -2.29 -6.94 1.93
CA LEU A 89 -1.10 -7.17 2.77
C LEU A 89 -1.25 -6.55 4.18
N GLY A 90 -2.47 -6.23 4.61
CA GLY A 90 -2.77 -5.85 5.99
C GLY A 90 -2.67 -4.35 6.32
N GLY A 91 -2.25 -3.50 5.39
CA GLY A 91 -2.40 -2.04 5.51
C GLY A 91 -1.42 -1.30 6.43
N GLY A 92 -0.28 -1.88 6.79
CA GLY A 92 0.70 -1.22 7.66
C GLY A 92 1.94 -2.06 8.00
N LEU A 93 2.87 -1.42 8.73
CA LEU A 93 4.13 -2.00 9.21
C LEU A 93 4.19 -1.97 10.73
N GLY A 94 4.64 -3.06 11.34
CA GLY A 94 4.89 -3.16 12.79
C GLY A 94 3.90 -4.06 13.53
N ALA A 95 3.98 -4.04 14.86
CA ALA A 95 3.18 -4.90 15.71
C ALA A 95 1.66 -4.63 15.55
N GLY A 96 0.92 -5.66 15.13
CA GLY A 96 -0.52 -5.59 14.85
C GLY A 96 -0.89 -5.61 13.36
N TYR A 97 0.09 -5.39 12.47
CA TYR A 97 -0.07 -5.54 11.03
C TYR A 97 0.44 -6.89 10.52
N ARG A 98 0.10 -7.26 9.29
CA ARG A 98 0.64 -8.46 8.61
C ARG A 98 2.15 -8.35 8.46
N VAL A 99 2.67 -7.20 8.02
CA VAL A 99 4.11 -6.96 7.92
C VAL A 99 4.60 -6.44 9.26
N VAL A 100 5.22 -7.30 10.08
CA VAL A 100 5.53 -7.00 11.49
C VAL A 100 6.83 -6.22 11.69
N GLY A 101 7.65 -6.07 10.64
CA GLY A 101 8.89 -5.31 10.67
C GLY A 101 9.74 -5.54 9.41
N GLY A 102 10.96 -5.02 9.42
CA GLY A 102 11.88 -5.12 8.28
C GLY A 102 13.04 -4.12 8.34
N TYR A 103 13.82 -4.04 7.27
CA TYR A 103 14.94 -3.10 7.11
C TYR A 103 15.33 -2.94 5.62
N ASP A 104 15.73 -1.74 5.19
CA ASP A 104 16.31 -1.49 3.86
C ASP A 104 17.84 -1.50 3.92
N PHE A 105 18.46 -2.46 3.24
CA PHE A 105 19.93 -2.58 3.15
C PHE A 105 20.53 -1.79 1.99
N ALA A 106 19.74 -1.50 0.95
CA ALA A 106 20.14 -0.70 -0.20
C ALA A 106 20.33 0.77 0.17
N GLU A 107 19.42 1.31 0.97
CA GLU A 107 19.37 2.74 1.35
C GLU A 107 19.69 2.99 2.84
N ARG A 108 19.67 1.93 3.68
CA ARG A 108 20.13 1.88 5.09
C ARG A 108 19.24 2.60 6.11
N ASP A 109 17.94 2.33 6.07
CA ASP A 109 16.98 2.75 7.08
C ASP A 109 15.93 1.68 7.41
N ASP A 110 15.02 2.00 8.33
CA ASP A 110 13.94 1.12 8.80
C ASP A 110 12.69 1.12 7.88
N ASN A 111 12.80 1.59 6.63
CA ASN A 111 11.69 1.72 5.67
C ASN A 111 11.84 0.84 4.40
N PRO A 112 11.67 -0.50 4.51
CA PRO A 112 11.76 -1.44 3.38
C PRO A 112 10.52 -1.42 2.45
N TYR A 113 9.97 -0.25 2.17
CA TYR A 113 8.77 -0.11 1.35
C TYR A 113 9.09 -0.40 -0.13
N ASP A 114 8.05 -0.60 -0.94
CA ASP A 114 8.16 -0.85 -2.38
C ASP A 114 7.59 0.39 -3.11
N ASP A 115 8.23 1.54 -2.91
CA ASP A 115 7.88 2.88 -3.45
C ASP A 115 8.66 3.26 -4.71
N GLY A 116 9.87 2.71 -4.87
CA GLY A 116 10.74 3.05 -5.99
C GLY A 116 10.10 2.75 -7.36
N PRO A 117 10.44 3.49 -8.42
CA PRO A 117 9.80 3.33 -9.74
C PRO A 117 9.98 1.93 -10.36
N PHE A 118 10.95 1.13 -9.88
CA PHE A 118 11.15 -0.27 -10.24
C PHE A 118 10.82 -1.27 -9.10
N GLY A 119 10.35 -0.80 -7.95
CA GLY A 119 10.00 -1.59 -6.76
C GLY A 119 8.56 -2.10 -6.81
N SER A 120 8.38 -3.43 -6.94
CA SER A 120 7.05 -4.07 -6.96
C SER A 120 7.10 -5.59 -6.89
N HIS A 121 8.23 -6.18 -7.26
CA HIS A 121 8.42 -7.62 -7.33
C HIS A 121 8.34 -8.27 -5.93
N GLY A 122 8.83 -7.58 -4.89
CA GLY A 122 8.71 -8.00 -3.51
C GLY A 122 7.27 -7.93 -2.99
N THR A 123 6.53 -6.89 -3.34
CA THR A 123 5.08 -6.81 -3.10
C THR A 123 4.32 -7.96 -3.77
N HIS A 124 4.66 -8.30 -5.03
CA HIS A 124 4.02 -9.41 -5.74
C HIS A 124 4.31 -10.77 -5.11
N VAL A 125 5.57 -11.00 -4.71
CA VAL A 125 5.99 -12.19 -3.95
C VAL A 125 5.27 -12.27 -2.59
N ALA A 126 5.09 -11.16 -1.89
CA ALA A 126 4.37 -11.08 -0.63
C ALA A 126 2.87 -11.37 -0.79
N GLY A 127 2.24 -10.94 -1.89
CA GLY A 127 0.86 -11.27 -2.25
C GLY A 127 0.62 -12.77 -2.39
N ILE A 128 1.47 -13.43 -3.18
CA ILE A 128 1.37 -14.89 -3.39
C ILE A 128 1.53 -15.62 -2.05
N LEU A 129 2.43 -15.12 -1.18
CA LEU A 129 2.61 -15.66 0.16
C LEU A 129 1.38 -15.48 1.06
N ALA A 130 0.90 -14.25 1.24
CA ALA A 130 0.01 -13.92 2.35
C ALA A 130 -1.00 -12.78 2.07
N SER A 131 -1.40 -12.55 0.82
CA SER A 131 -2.59 -11.74 0.49
C SER A 131 -3.82 -12.20 1.29
N GLY A 132 -4.56 -11.25 1.86
CA GLY A 132 -5.83 -11.45 2.54
C GLY A 132 -7.04 -11.08 1.69
N ASP A 133 -6.87 -10.82 0.39
CA ASP A 133 -8.00 -10.57 -0.51
C ASP A 133 -8.83 -11.85 -0.77
N SER A 134 -10.11 -11.67 -1.10
CA SER A 134 -11.07 -12.74 -1.36
C SER A 134 -11.02 -13.34 -2.76
N GLN A 135 -10.51 -12.61 -3.77
CA GLN A 135 -10.41 -13.03 -5.16
C GLN A 135 -8.99 -13.51 -5.52
N TYR A 136 -7.98 -12.85 -4.96
CA TYR A 136 -6.56 -13.12 -5.13
C TYR A 136 -5.90 -13.47 -3.79
N ALA A 137 -6.50 -14.43 -3.09
CA ALA A 137 -6.06 -14.90 -1.78
C ALA A 137 -4.63 -15.47 -1.81
N GLY A 138 -3.86 -15.14 -0.78
CA GLY A 138 -2.52 -15.67 -0.55
C GLY A 138 -2.55 -17.11 -0.03
N LEU A 139 -1.42 -17.78 -0.17
CA LEU A 139 -1.31 -19.21 0.14
C LEU A 139 -1.17 -19.49 1.64
N ALA A 140 -0.78 -18.51 2.45
CA ALA A 140 -0.73 -18.56 3.91
C ALA A 140 -1.12 -17.20 4.52
N PRO A 141 -2.40 -16.78 4.45
CA PRO A 141 -2.86 -15.42 4.76
C PRO A 141 -2.78 -15.04 6.25
N GLY A 142 -2.42 -15.99 7.13
CA GLY A 142 -2.28 -15.79 8.57
C GLY A 142 -0.84 -15.74 9.07
N VAL A 143 0.19 -15.80 8.20
CA VAL A 143 1.57 -15.55 8.65
C VAL A 143 1.79 -14.06 8.91
N ASP A 144 2.73 -13.79 9.81
CA ASP A 144 3.42 -12.51 9.84
C ASP A 144 4.43 -12.46 8.68
N LEU A 145 4.64 -11.29 8.08
CA LEU A 145 5.63 -11.01 7.06
C LEU A 145 6.72 -10.10 7.60
N VAL A 146 7.94 -10.24 7.10
CA VAL A 146 9.04 -9.29 7.31
C VAL A 146 9.63 -8.90 5.96
N ALA A 147 9.76 -7.60 5.70
CA ALA A 147 10.28 -7.05 4.45
C ALA A 147 11.76 -6.69 4.59
N LEU A 148 12.67 -7.35 3.87
CA LEU A 148 14.07 -6.93 3.78
C LEU A 148 14.37 -6.46 2.35
N ARG A 149 14.50 -5.15 2.18
CA ARG A 149 14.74 -4.51 0.87
C ARG A 149 16.23 -4.58 0.55
N VAL A 150 16.56 -5.25 -0.56
CA VAL A 150 17.94 -5.50 -1.05
C VAL A 150 18.13 -5.09 -2.52
N PHE A 151 17.19 -4.33 -3.06
CA PHE A 151 17.32 -3.57 -4.30
C PHE A 151 16.99 -2.10 -3.99
N ASN A 152 17.66 -1.17 -4.67
CA ASN A 152 17.33 0.25 -4.59
C ASN A 152 16.18 0.62 -5.56
N ASP A 153 15.73 1.87 -5.47
CA ASP A 153 14.76 2.51 -6.39
C ASP A 153 14.99 2.24 -7.89
N ALA A 154 16.24 2.02 -8.31
CA ALA A 154 16.63 1.76 -9.69
C ALA A 154 16.64 0.26 -10.08
N GLY A 155 16.12 -0.63 -9.21
CA GLY A 155 16.05 -2.08 -9.44
C GLY A 155 17.40 -2.79 -9.37
N GLN A 156 18.41 -2.19 -8.73
CA GLN A 156 19.78 -2.71 -8.66
C GLN A 156 20.03 -3.33 -7.27
N GLY A 157 20.56 -4.56 -7.21
CA GLY A 157 20.87 -5.26 -5.96
C GLY A 157 22.33 -5.72 -5.87
N GLN A 158 22.83 -5.93 -4.65
CA GLN A 158 24.21 -6.33 -4.35
C GLN A 158 24.24 -7.54 -3.41
N PHE A 159 25.21 -8.46 -3.59
CA PHE A 159 25.33 -9.65 -2.74
C PHE A 159 25.59 -9.31 -1.27
N SER A 160 26.33 -8.24 -0.96
CA SER A 160 26.55 -7.77 0.41
C SER A 160 25.26 -7.37 1.14
N TRP A 161 24.29 -6.79 0.43
CA TRP A 161 22.99 -6.46 1.03
C TRP A 161 22.17 -7.72 1.35
N VAL A 162 22.34 -8.78 0.55
CA VAL A 162 21.74 -10.10 0.83
C VAL A 162 22.47 -10.80 1.99
N GLU A 163 23.80 -10.69 2.08
CA GLU A 163 24.60 -11.18 3.21
C GLU A 163 24.17 -10.50 4.53
N GLU A 164 24.11 -9.17 4.53
CA GLU A 164 23.61 -8.35 5.65
C GLU A 164 22.16 -8.72 6.01
N ALA A 165 21.27 -8.93 5.03
CA ALA A 165 19.89 -9.35 5.27
C ALA A 165 19.77 -10.77 5.86
N LEU A 166 20.56 -11.74 5.38
CA LEU A 166 20.55 -13.10 5.93
C LEU A 166 21.14 -13.14 7.35
N ALA A 167 22.17 -12.33 7.64
CA ALA A 167 22.68 -12.15 9.00
C ALA A 167 21.62 -11.49 9.92
N TRP A 168 20.93 -10.47 9.44
CA TRP A 168 19.80 -9.84 10.16
C TRP A 168 18.72 -10.87 10.49
N VAL A 169 18.38 -11.79 9.57
CA VAL A 169 17.41 -12.87 9.82
C VAL A 169 17.86 -13.80 10.93
N HIS A 170 19.16 -14.12 11.02
CA HIS A 170 19.67 -14.87 12.16
C HIS A 170 19.41 -14.11 13.46
N ASP A 171 19.87 -12.87 13.59
CA ASP A 171 19.79 -12.11 14.85
C ASP A 171 18.33 -11.86 15.29
N HIS A 172 17.42 -11.59 14.35
CA HIS A 172 16.03 -11.22 14.62
C HIS A 172 15.04 -12.40 14.64
N ARG A 173 15.51 -13.65 14.51
CA ARG A 173 14.62 -14.84 14.40
C ARG A 173 13.63 -15.07 15.56
N ASN A 174 13.88 -14.45 16.72
CA ASN A 174 13.00 -14.49 17.89
C ASN A 174 12.63 -13.08 18.44
N SER A 175 12.76 -12.00 17.65
CA SER A 175 12.42 -10.63 18.12
C SER A 175 10.96 -10.24 17.94
N PHE A 176 10.21 -10.99 17.13
CA PHE A 176 8.79 -10.76 16.83
C PHE A 176 7.86 -11.61 17.71
N VAL A 177 6.56 -11.31 17.69
CA VAL A 177 5.53 -12.09 18.43
C VAL A 177 5.54 -13.55 18.00
N ASN A 178 5.68 -13.78 16.69
CA ASN A 178 5.88 -15.10 16.10
C ASN A 178 7.34 -15.26 15.62
N PRO A 179 7.96 -16.44 15.77
CA PRO A 179 9.34 -16.66 15.34
C PRO A 179 9.47 -16.64 13.81
N ILE A 180 10.63 -16.21 13.32
CA ILE A 180 10.97 -16.39 11.89
C ILE A 180 11.21 -17.88 11.66
N THR A 181 10.43 -18.47 10.76
CA THR A 181 10.51 -19.91 10.46
C THR A 181 10.78 -20.21 8.99
N THR A 182 10.60 -19.23 8.10
CA THR A 182 10.77 -19.37 6.66
C THR A 182 11.30 -18.07 6.05
N VAL A 183 12.16 -18.19 5.05
CA VAL A 183 12.66 -17.09 4.21
C VAL A 183 12.31 -17.42 2.76
N ASN A 184 11.71 -16.46 2.06
CA ASN A 184 11.58 -16.47 0.61
C ASN A 184 12.60 -15.50 0.01
N LEU A 185 13.40 -16.01 -0.93
CA LEU A 185 14.51 -15.31 -1.56
C LEU A 185 14.34 -15.41 -3.09
N SER A 186 13.57 -14.50 -3.68
CA SER A 186 13.17 -14.53 -5.09
C SER A 186 14.19 -13.88 -6.04
N ILE A 187 15.47 -13.97 -5.70
CA ILE A 187 16.59 -13.34 -6.43
C ILE A 187 17.47 -14.39 -7.13
N GLY A 188 18.26 -13.93 -8.11
CA GLY A 188 19.25 -14.77 -8.77
C GLY A 188 20.34 -13.97 -9.49
N SER A 189 21.33 -14.72 -9.97
CA SER A 189 22.46 -14.21 -10.76
C SER A 189 22.61 -15.01 -12.06
N ALA A 190 23.46 -14.53 -12.97
CA ALA A 190 23.78 -15.19 -14.25
C ALA A 190 24.64 -16.46 -14.04
N TRP A 191 24.02 -17.49 -13.45
CA TRP A 191 24.63 -18.77 -13.10
C TRP A 191 23.69 -19.92 -13.47
N ASN A 192 24.25 -21.06 -13.89
CA ASN A 192 23.51 -22.28 -14.16
C ASN A 192 24.39 -23.51 -13.91
N SER A 193 24.32 -24.06 -12.69
CA SER A 193 25.13 -25.21 -12.25
C SER A 193 24.39 -26.03 -11.20
N SER A 194 24.85 -27.27 -10.97
CA SER A 194 24.41 -28.07 -9.80
C SER A 194 25.06 -27.64 -8.48
N ASN A 195 26.10 -26.80 -8.54
CA ASN A 195 26.91 -26.37 -7.39
C ASN A 195 27.02 -24.82 -7.36
N PRO A 196 27.25 -24.22 -6.18
CA PRO A 196 27.61 -22.81 -6.06
C PRO A 196 28.85 -22.43 -6.91
N PRO A 197 28.96 -21.15 -7.31
CA PRO A 197 30.18 -20.61 -7.91
C PRO A 197 31.33 -20.56 -6.90
N ALA A 198 32.57 -20.48 -7.41
CA ALA A 198 33.76 -20.32 -6.58
C ALA A 198 33.87 -18.93 -5.89
N TRP A 199 32.96 -18.00 -6.21
CA TRP A 199 32.78 -16.69 -5.59
C TRP A 199 31.54 -16.61 -4.69
N ALA A 200 30.92 -17.74 -4.34
CA ALA A 200 29.72 -17.77 -3.50
C ALA A 200 29.98 -17.19 -2.10
N GLU A 201 29.42 -16.01 -1.82
CA GLU A 201 29.61 -15.28 -0.56
C GLU A 201 28.64 -15.75 0.55
N LEU A 202 27.36 -16.00 0.21
CA LEU A 202 26.25 -16.26 1.16
C LEU A 202 26.22 -17.66 1.80
N GLU A 203 27.20 -18.54 1.54
CA GLU A 203 27.09 -19.96 1.92
C GLU A 203 27.11 -20.21 3.44
N ASN A 204 27.73 -19.33 4.24
CA ASN A 204 27.78 -19.50 5.69
C ASN A 204 26.44 -19.14 6.34
N GLU A 205 25.81 -18.07 5.85
CA GLU A 205 24.58 -17.47 6.35
C GLU A 205 23.40 -18.38 5.99
N LEU A 206 23.38 -18.91 4.76
CA LEU A 206 22.43 -19.92 4.33
C LEU A 206 22.57 -21.23 5.13
N ALA A 207 23.80 -21.63 5.48
CA ALA A 207 24.04 -22.79 6.36
C ALA A 207 23.57 -22.52 7.80
N GLN A 208 23.76 -21.30 8.30
CA GLN A 208 23.36 -20.89 9.65
C GLN A 208 21.82 -20.85 9.78
N LEU A 209 21.11 -20.21 8.85
CA LEU A 209 19.63 -20.21 8.81
C LEU A 209 19.06 -21.64 8.81
N LYS A 210 19.63 -22.54 8.00
CA LYS A 210 19.23 -23.95 8.02
C LYS A 210 19.50 -24.61 9.38
N ALA A 211 20.60 -24.28 10.06
CA ALA A 211 20.92 -24.79 11.39
C ALA A 211 19.99 -24.26 12.49
N ASP A 212 19.49 -23.04 12.36
CA ASP A 212 18.42 -22.48 13.21
C ASP A 212 17.02 -23.09 12.92
N GLY A 213 16.90 -23.94 11.90
CA GLY A 213 15.65 -24.60 11.51
C GLY A 213 14.77 -23.81 10.54
N ILE A 214 15.24 -22.64 10.08
CA ILE A 214 14.56 -21.78 9.12
C ILE A 214 14.53 -22.46 7.74
N PHE A 215 13.37 -22.43 7.07
CA PHE A 215 13.20 -22.96 5.72
C PHE A 215 13.51 -21.88 4.69
N VAL A 216 14.51 -22.08 3.83
CA VAL A 216 14.91 -21.09 2.80
C VAL A 216 14.45 -21.55 1.42
N ALA A 217 13.42 -20.89 0.88
CA ALA A 217 12.92 -21.09 -0.49
C ALA A 217 13.59 -20.10 -1.45
N VAL A 218 14.12 -20.58 -2.58
CA VAL A 218 14.88 -19.75 -3.54
C VAL A 218 14.45 -20.02 -4.98
N ALA A 219 14.23 -18.95 -5.75
CA ALA A 219 13.90 -19.04 -7.18
C ALA A 219 15.03 -19.72 -7.99
N ALA A 220 14.72 -20.75 -8.79
CA ALA A 220 15.73 -21.50 -9.53
C ALA A 220 16.43 -20.69 -10.66
N GLY A 221 15.83 -19.59 -11.11
CA GLY A 221 16.29 -18.73 -12.20
C GLY A 221 15.51 -18.95 -13.51
N ASN A 222 15.53 -17.93 -14.38
CA ASN A 222 14.67 -17.84 -15.57
C ASN A 222 15.43 -17.96 -16.91
N SER A 223 16.72 -18.29 -16.88
CA SER A 223 17.59 -18.26 -18.07
C SER A 223 17.72 -19.62 -18.80
N PHE A 224 16.80 -20.58 -18.60
CA PHE A 224 16.96 -21.94 -19.15
C PHE A 224 17.05 -21.99 -20.67
N THR A 225 16.28 -21.17 -21.39
CA THR A 225 16.36 -21.04 -22.86
C THR A 225 17.71 -20.50 -23.33
N SER A 226 18.37 -19.65 -22.54
CA SER A 226 19.67 -19.06 -22.85
C SER A 226 20.82 -20.06 -22.66
N TYR A 227 20.73 -20.92 -21.64
CA TYR A 227 21.75 -21.94 -21.37
C TYR A 227 21.50 -23.29 -22.06
N ASN A 228 20.23 -23.63 -22.32
CA ASN A 228 19.76 -24.88 -22.91
C ASN A 228 20.32 -26.17 -22.24
N GLN A 229 20.58 -26.12 -20.92
CA GLN A 229 21.10 -27.24 -20.14
C GLN A 229 20.65 -27.18 -18.66
N PRO A 230 20.50 -28.32 -17.96
CA PRO A 230 20.11 -28.36 -16.55
C PRO A 230 21.13 -27.72 -15.58
N GLY A 231 20.61 -27.19 -14.47
CA GLY A 231 21.35 -26.49 -13.41
C GLY A 231 20.44 -25.52 -12.65
N LEU A 232 21.04 -24.68 -11.81
CA LEU A 232 20.39 -23.69 -10.94
C LEU A 232 21.21 -22.37 -10.92
N SER A 233 20.51 -21.26 -10.70
CA SER A 233 21.13 -19.96 -10.40
C SER A 233 21.75 -19.97 -9.00
N TYR A 234 22.63 -19.02 -8.70
CA TYR A 234 23.08 -18.74 -7.34
C TYR A 234 22.24 -17.56 -6.80
N PRO A 235 21.60 -17.68 -5.61
CA PRO A 235 21.88 -18.66 -4.55
C PRO A 235 21.18 -20.03 -4.59
N ALA A 236 20.21 -20.28 -5.48
CA ALA A 236 19.44 -21.54 -5.51
C ALA A 236 20.29 -22.84 -5.62
N ALA A 237 21.48 -22.76 -6.20
CA ALA A 237 22.46 -23.86 -6.28
C ALA A 237 23.05 -24.27 -4.92
N SER A 238 23.01 -23.40 -3.90
CA SER A 238 23.44 -23.66 -2.52
C SER A 238 22.88 -24.97 -2.00
N GLN A 239 23.66 -25.78 -1.27
CA GLN A 239 23.17 -27.04 -0.69
C GLN A 239 22.25 -26.83 0.52
N TYR A 240 22.24 -25.62 1.08
CA TYR A 240 21.51 -25.29 2.30
C TYR A 240 20.07 -24.85 2.04
N VAL A 241 19.69 -24.59 0.78
CA VAL A 241 18.37 -24.05 0.40
C VAL A 241 17.50 -25.04 -0.39
N VAL A 242 16.21 -24.70 -0.50
CA VAL A 242 15.22 -25.39 -1.34
C VAL A 242 15.04 -24.60 -2.65
N PRO A 243 15.61 -25.07 -3.79
CA PRO A 243 15.42 -24.43 -5.09
C PRO A 243 14.02 -24.70 -5.65
N VAL A 244 13.42 -23.68 -6.27
CA VAL A 244 12.03 -23.72 -6.76
C VAL A 244 11.93 -23.41 -8.25
N SER A 245 11.40 -24.36 -9.02
CA SER A 245 11.14 -24.23 -10.46
C SER A 245 9.70 -23.75 -10.72
N SER A 246 9.45 -23.19 -11.89
CA SER A 246 8.12 -22.71 -12.32
C SER A 246 7.41 -23.72 -13.21
N VAL A 247 6.10 -23.92 -13.00
CA VAL A 247 5.17 -24.50 -13.98
C VAL A 247 4.20 -23.46 -14.53
N ASP A 248 3.63 -23.75 -15.70
CA ASP A 248 2.48 -23.02 -16.24
C ASP A 248 1.13 -23.66 -15.89
N ALA A 249 0.04 -23.07 -16.39
CA ALA A 249 -1.34 -23.51 -16.14
C ALA A 249 -1.63 -24.98 -16.51
N ASN A 250 -0.83 -25.62 -17.37
CA ASN A 250 -0.97 -27.03 -17.72
C ASN A 250 -0.24 -27.97 -16.73
N GLY A 251 0.42 -27.42 -15.71
CA GLY A 251 1.29 -28.16 -14.79
C GLY A 251 2.61 -28.62 -15.43
N LEU A 252 2.99 -28.05 -16.58
CA LEU A 252 4.24 -28.29 -17.30
C LEU A 252 5.29 -27.24 -16.93
N LEU A 253 6.56 -27.62 -16.88
CA LEU A 253 7.65 -26.70 -16.52
C LEU A 253 7.75 -25.53 -17.52
N SER A 254 7.69 -24.30 -16.99
CA SER A 254 7.76 -23.07 -17.78
C SER A 254 9.05 -23.02 -18.60
N TYR A 255 8.97 -22.46 -19.81
CA TYR A 255 10.08 -22.52 -20.78
C TYR A 255 11.37 -21.85 -20.28
N TYR A 256 11.25 -20.79 -19.47
CA TYR A 256 12.35 -20.08 -18.83
C TYR A 256 12.94 -20.78 -17.61
N SER A 257 12.16 -21.62 -16.90
CA SER A 257 12.55 -22.15 -15.60
C SER A 257 13.77 -23.05 -15.68
N GLN A 258 14.82 -22.74 -14.92
CA GLN A 258 15.97 -23.63 -14.76
C GLN A 258 15.56 -24.96 -14.10
N ARG A 259 16.36 -25.99 -14.36
CA ARG A 259 15.97 -27.40 -14.30
C ARG A 259 16.95 -28.18 -13.41
N HIS A 260 16.50 -28.71 -12.27
CA HIS A 260 17.37 -29.52 -11.40
C HIS A 260 16.61 -30.60 -10.63
N ASN A 261 17.27 -31.72 -10.30
CA ASN A 261 16.62 -32.83 -9.57
C ASN A 261 16.35 -32.51 -8.09
N ARG A 262 17.04 -31.51 -7.52
CA ARG A 262 16.73 -30.91 -6.21
C ARG A 262 15.54 -29.96 -6.29
N ALA A 263 15.28 -29.35 -7.44
CA ALA A 263 14.17 -28.42 -7.55
C ALA A 263 12.83 -29.12 -7.35
N ILE A 264 11.92 -28.42 -6.66
CA ILE A 264 10.49 -28.73 -6.65
C ILE A 264 9.79 -27.62 -7.44
N ALA A 265 8.82 -27.98 -8.26
CA ALA A 265 8.15 -27.03 -9.15
C ALA A 265 6.77 -26.61 -8.60
N ALA A 266 6.45 -25.33 -8.74
CA ALA A 266 5.19 -24.72 -8.33
C ALA A 266 4.73 -23.68 -9.39
N PRO A 267 3.45 -23.23 -9.38
CA PRO A 267 2.95 -22.27 -10.36
C PRO A 267 3.75 -20.96 -10.36
N GLY A 268 4.17 -20.48 -11.52
CA GLY A 268 5.00 -19.27 -11.62
C GLY A 268 4.93 -18.53 -12.94
N ARG A 269 3.87 -18.73 -13.74
CA ARG A 269 3.65 -18.08 -15.04
C ARG A 269 2.25 -17.48 -15.13
N GLY A 270 2.13 -16.17 -15.32
CA GLY A 270 0.85 -15.47 -15.36
C GLY A 270 0.13 -15.49 -14.01
N ILE A 271 0.89 -15.41 -12.91
CA ILE A 271 0.34 -15.42 -11.55
C ILE A 271 -0.11 -14.00 -11.22
N VAL A 272 -1.40 -13.82 -10.94
CA VAL A 272 -1.93 -12.53 -10.45
C VAL A 272 -1.63 -12.39 -8.97
N SER A 273 -1.08 -11.24 -8.58
CA SER A 273 -0.88 -10.89 -7.18
C SER A 273 -0.72 -9.39 -6.99
N THR A 274 -0.66 -8.99 -5.71
CA THR A 274 -0.60 -7.61 -5.24
C THR A 274 0.55 -6.83 -5.86
N VAL A 275 0.31 -5.59 -6.28
CA VAL A 275 1.34 -4.63 -6.71
C VAL A 275 1.09 -3.27 -6.04
N PRO A 276 2.10 -2.39 -5.96
CA PRO A 276 1.87 -1.02 -5.50
C PRO A 276 0.92 -0.27 -6.45
N ASP A 277 0.13 0.67 -5.91
CA ASP A 277 -0.84 1.52 -6.63
C ASP A 277 -0.30 2.13 -7.95
N TYR A 278 0.99 2.46 -8.00
CA TYR A 278 1.62 3.09 -9.16
C TYR A 278 1.74 2.18 -10.40
N LEU A 279 1.52 0.86 -10.28
CA LEU A 279 1.58 -0.12 -11.38
C LEU A 279 0.24 -0.69 -11.82
N GLY A 280 -0.83 -0.48 -11.05
CA GLY A 280 -2.16 -0.96 -11.41
C GLY A 280 -3.02 0.16 -12.00
N ASN A 281 -4.05 0.58 -11.28
CA ASN A 281 -5.03 1.56 -11.72
C ASN A 281 -4.75 2.99 -11.22
N GLY A 282 -3.85 3.19 -10.26
CA GLY A 282 -3.43 4.53 -9.82
C GLY A 282 -4.57 5.34 -9.18
N ASN A 283 -5.33 4.76 -8.26
CA ASN A 283 -6.42 5.42 -7.51
C ASN A 283 -5.96 6.03 -6.16
N GLY A 284 -4.69 5.86 -5.77
CA GLY A 284 -4.18 6.28 -4.47
C GLY A 284 -4.61 5.38 -3.32
N ILE A 285 -5.08 4.17 -3.64
CA ILE A 285 -5.40 3.08 -2.73
C ILE A 285 -4.47 1.93 -3.11
N ASP A 286 -3.69 1.41 -2.16
CA ASP A 286 -2.91 0.21 -2.39
C ASP A 286 -3.87 -1.02 -2.40
N ASP A 287 -4.59 -1.24 -3.50
CA ASP A 287 -5.52 -2.36 -3.73
C ASP A 287 -5.35 -3.09 -5.08
N ASP A 288 -4.26 -2.80 -5.79
CA ASP A 288 -4.02 -3.22 -7.18
C ASP A 288 -3.37 -4.61 -7.35
N PHE A 289 -3.72 -5.29 -8.45
CA PHE A 289 -3.23 -6.65 -8.76
C PHE A 289 -2.76 -6.78 -10.22
N ALA A 290 -1.59 -7.38 -10.45
CA ALA A 290 -1.01 -7.60 -11.78
C ALA A 290 -0.50 -9.03 -11.99
N ALA A 291 -0.37 -9.45 -13.25
CA ALA A 291 0.10 -10.79 -13.63
C ALA A 291 1.60 -10.80 -13.95
N PHE A 292 2.42 -11.46 -13.13
CA PHE A 292 3.86 -11.64 -13.38
C PHE A 292 4.21 -13.10 -13.73
N SER A 293 5.32 -13.27 -14.46
CA SER A 293 5.88 -14.56 -14.85
C SER A 293 7.37 -14.68 -14.47
N GLY A 294 7.71 -15.66 -13.63
CA GLY A 294 9.07 -15.98 -13.21
C GLY A 294 9.14 -17.09 -12.15
N THR A 295 10.30 -17.72 -11.97
CA THR A 295 10.56 -18.63 -10.83
C THR A 295 10.45 -17.91 -9.48
N SER A 296 10.61 -16.58 -9.47
CA SER A 296 10.27 -15.67 -8.38
C SER A 296 8.84 -15.78 -7.88
N MET A 297 7.87 -16.03 -8.76
CA MET A 297 6.46 -16.23 -8.41
C MET A 297 6.18 -17.66 -7.95
N ALA A 298 7.05 -18.62 -8.27
CA ALA A 298 6.94 -20.01 -7.82
C ALA A 298 7.54 -20.23 -6.41
N ALA A 299 8.63 -19.53 -6.06
CA ALA A 299 9.25 -19.59 -4.74
C ALA A 299 8.26 -19.38 -3.56
N PRO A 300 7.38 -18.35 -3.55
CA PRO A 300 6.44 -18.13 -2.45
C PRO A 300 5.43 -19.26 -2.24
N TYR A 301 5.11 -20.08 -3.26
CA TYR A 301 4.27 -21.29 -3.08
C TYR A 301 4.94 -22.32 -2.16
N VAL A 302 6.26 -22.50 -2.29
CA VAL A 302 7.01 -23.47 -1.50
C VAL A 302 7.31 -22.90 -0.11
N ALA A 303 7.51 -21.58 0.00
CA ALA A 303 7.57 -20.89 1.27
C ALA A 303 6.23 -21.03 2.05
N ALA A 304 5.09 -20.74 1.43
CA ALA A 304 3.76 -20.94 2.01
C ALA A 304 3.50 -22.40 2.40
N ALA A 305 3.84 -23.35 1.53
CA ALA A 305 3.71 -24.77 1.84
C ALA A 305 4.55 -25.20 3.06
N SER A 306 5.71 -24.57 3.31
CA SER A 306 6.54 -24.86 4.48
C SER A 306 5.86 -24.46 5.80
N VAL A 307 5.22 -23.29 5.85
CA VAL A 307 4.54 -22.79 7.05
C VAL A 307 3.21 -23.51 7.29
N LEU A 308 2.44 -23.81 6.25
CA LEU A 308 1.20 -24.59 6.41
C LEU A 308 1.47 -26.02 6.90
N LEU A 309 2.48 -26.70 6.34
CA LEU A 309 2.85 -28.04 6.81
C LEU A 309 3.45 -28.02 8.22
N ARG A 310 4.20 -26.98 8.59
CA ARG A 310 4.67 -26.80 9.98
C ARG A 310 3.51 -26.60 10.94
N GLN A 311 2.48 -25.82 10.57
CA GLN A 311 1.24 -25.66 11.35
C GLN A 311 0.48 -27.00 11.47
N ALA A 312 0.37 -27.77 10.39
CA ALA A 312 -0.26 -29.09 10.41
C ALA A 312 0.48 -30.08 11.35
N TYR A 313 1.81 -30.10 11.31
CA TYR A 313 2.62 -30.91 12.23
C TYR A 313 2.41 -30.52 13.70
N GLN A 314 2.26 -29.22 14.00
CA GLN A 314 1.93 -28.74 15.35
C GLN A 314 0.54 -29.19 15.80
N ILE A 315 -0.49 -29.05 14.95
CA ILE A 315 -1.88 -29.46 15.24
C ILE A 315 -1.96 -30.97 15.50
N ALA A 316 -1.26 -31.79 14.71
CA ALA A 316 -1.19 -33.23 14.91
C ALA A 316 -0.26 -33.67 16.07
N GLY A 317 0.32 -32.73 16.83
CA GLY A 317 1.08 -33.01 18.06
C GLY A 317 2.49 -33.57 17.84
N PHE A 318 3.06 -33.40 16.65
CA PHE A 318 4.44 -33.80 16.36
C PHE A 318 5.46 -32.78 16.91
N PRO A 319 6.71 -33.20 17.21
CA PRO A 319 7.77 -32.28 17.61
C PRO A 319 8.17 -31.33 16.47
N THR A 320 8.82 -30.21 16.82
CA THR A 320 9.25 -29.15 15.91
C THR A 320 9.96 -29.69 14.66
N VAL A 321 9.41 -29.37 13.48
CA VAL A 321 9.94 -29.80 12.18
C VAL A 321 10.85 -28.74 11.55
N ASN A 322 11.96 -29.21 10.97
CA ASN A 322 12.96 -28.37 10.31
C ASN A 322 12.83 -28.43 8.77
N GLN A 323 13.68 -27.67 8.07
CA GLN A 323 13.68 -27.63 6.60
C GLN A 323 13.79 -29.02 5.96
N ASP A 324 14.67 -29.90 6.45
CA ASP A 324 14.86 -31.21 5.83
C ASP A 324 13.65 -32.14 6.04
N THR A 325 12.94 -32.06 7.17
CA THR A 325 11.67 -32.79 7.35
C THR A 325 10.61 -32.31 6.35
N LEU A 326 10.40 -30.99 6.26
CA LEU A 326 9.39 -30.38 5.39
C LEU A 326 9.69 -30.64 3.90
N TYR A 327 10.93 -30.43 3.47
CA TYR A 327 11.38 -30.63 2.10
C TYR A 327 11.37 -32.11 1.69
N ASN A 328 11.74 -33.04 2.57
CA ASN A 328 11.61 -34.48 2.27
C ASN A 328 10.15 -34.93 2.20
N LEU A 329 9.25 -34.38 3.03
CA LEU A 329 7.82 -34.61 2.90
C LEU A 329 7.32 -34.14 1.53
N MET A 330 7.50 -32.86 1.20
CA MET A 330 7.10 -32.27 -0.09
C MET A 330 7.61 -33.08 -1.29
N ARG A 331 8.84 -33.60 -1.23
CA ARG A 331 9.44 -34.43 -2.31
C ARG A 331 8.92 -35.86 -2.37
N SER A 332 8.54 -36.45 -1.24
CA SER A 332 8.01 -37.82 -1.18
C SER A 332 6.54 -37.91 -1.58
N THR A 333 5.80 -36.80 -1.44
CA THR A 333 4.40 -36.69 -1.87
C THR A 333 4.21 -35.97 -3.20
N ALA A 334 5.26 -35.33 -3.75
CA ALA A 334 5.26 -34.65 -5.05
C ALA A 334 4.70 -35.49 -6.20
N ASP A 335 4.12 -34.81 -7.20
CA ASP A 335 3.81 -35.40 -8.50
C ASP A 335 5.04 -35.36 -9.42
N THR A 336 5.10 -36.28 -10.40
CA THR A 336 6.21 -36.35 -11.36
C THR A 336 5.81 -35.73 -12.70
N ILE A 337 6.55 -34.72 -13.14
CA ILE A 337 6.43 -34.10 -14.48
C ILE A 337 7.52 -34.70 -15.39
N TYR A 338 7.16 -35.12 -16.61
CA TYR A 338 8.12 -35.41 -17.66
C TYR A 338 8.42 -34.15 -18.49
N ASP A 339 9.69 -33.77 -18.59
CA ASP A 339 10.14 -32.61 -19.36
C ASP A 339 10.71 -33.03 -20.72
N GLY A 340 9.95 -32.78 -21.79
CA GLY A 340 10.33 -33.18 -23.14
C GLY A 340 11.59 -32.51 -23.70
N VAL A 341 12.06 -31.40 -23.12
CA VAL A 341 13.27 -30.69 -23.55
C VAL A 341 14.54 -31.39 -23.05
N THR A 342 14.54 -31.85 -21.80
CA THR A 342 15.70 -32.52 -21.17
C THR A 342 15.61 -34.05 -21.24
N GLY A 343 14.43 -34.61 -21.50
CA GLY A 343 14.16 -36.05 -21.42
C GLY A 343 14.20 -36.60 -19.99
N GLN A 344 13.99 -35.74 -18.98
CA GLN A 344 14.08 -36.07 -17.56
C GLN A 344 12.74 -35.91 -16.84
N ASN A 345 12.65 -36.52 -15.66
CA ASN A 345 11.53 -36.35 -14.74
C ASN A 345 11.90 -35.35 -13.62
N TYR A 346 10.98 -34.44 -13.31
CA TYR A 346 11.08 -33.45 -12.23
C TYR A 346 9.88 -33.56 -11.28
N LEU A 347 9.97 -32.93 -10.11
CA LEU A 347 8.94 -32.99 -9.06
C LEU A 347 8.09 -31.71 -9.07
N ARG A 348 6.77 -31.86 -8.90
CA ARG A 348 5.80 -30.78 -8.66
C ARG A 348 5.25 -30.89 -7.25
N LEU A 349 5.06 -29.76 -6.57
CA LEU A 349 4.47 -29.73 -5.23
C LEU A 349 3.02 -30.25 -5.26
N ASN A 350 2.76 -31.40 -4.64
CA ASN A 350 1.39 -31.84 -4.36
C ASN A 350 1.09 -31.60 -2.87
N PHE A 351 0.47 -30.46 -2.57
CA PHE A 351 0.24 -30.01 -1.20
C PHE A 351 -0.77 -30.91 -0.45
N GLN A 352 -1.89 -31.23 -1.09
CA GLN A 352 -2.94 -32.08 -0.49
C GLN A 352 -2.39 -33.44 -0.04
N ARG A 353 -1.58 -34.12 -0.87
CA ARG A 353 -0.95 -35.41 -0.51
C ARG A 353 0.09 -35.28 0.60
N ALA A 354 0.73 -34.11 0.77
CA ALA A 354 1.57 -33.83 1.93
C ALA A 354 0.72 -33.74 3.21
N LEU A 355 -0.39 -33.01 3.18
CA LEU A 355 -1.23 -32.79 4.35
C LEU A 355 -2.04 -34.02 4.79
N ASP A 356 -2.57 -34.80 3.85
CA ASP A 356 -3.30 -36.03 4.14
C ASP A 356 -2.43 -37.12 4.81
N SER A 357 -1.10 -36.94 4.82
CA SER A 357 -0.16 -37.78 5.57
C SER A 357 0.01 -37.39 7.05
N ILE A 358 -0.61 -36.28 7.49
CA ILE A 358 -0.45 -35.69 8.84
C ILE A 358 -1.76 -35.71 9.65
N ALA A 359 -2.94 -35.67 9.00
CA ALA A 359 -4.22 -35.37 9.64
C ALA A 359 -4.70 -36.39 10.72
N PRO A 360 -5.34 -35.93 11.82
CA PRO A 360 -6.00 -36.79 12.81
C PRO A 360 -7.25 -37.53 12.31
N GLN A 361 -7.87 -38.32 13.19
CA GLN A 361 -9.20 -38.93 12.99
C GLN A 361 -10.20 -38.41 14.02
N ASP A 362 -11.47 -38.34 13.59
CA ASP A 362 -12.69 -38.00 14.34
C ASP A 362 -12.81 -38.74 15.71
N ASP A 363 -13.22 -38.02 16.75
CA ASP A 363 -13.36 -38.54 18.12
C ASP A 363 -14.78 -38.51 18.73
N PHE A 364 -15.81 -37.99 18.02
CA PHE A 364 -17.21 -38.03 18.50
C PHE A 364 -18.24 -38.45 17.43
N GLY A 365 -19.08 -37.54 16.91
CA GLY A 365 -20.32 -37.95 16.25
C GLY A 365 -21.08 -36.84 15.53
N SER A 366 -20.94 -36.85 14.20
CA SER A 366 -21.36 -35.79 13.28
C SER A 366 -22.86 -35.69 12.97
N ASP A 367 -23.74 -36.23 13.83
CA ASP A 367 -25.18 -36.08 13.66
C ASP A 367 -25.98 -36.03 14.99
N PRO A 368 -27.15 -35.35 15.04
CA PRO A 368 -27.95 -35.23 16.26
C PRO A 368 -28.45 -36.55 16.89
N ALA A 369 -28.44 -37.68 16.17
CA ALA A 369 -28.83 -38.99 16.70
C ALA A 369 -27.64 -39.79 17.28
N SER A 370 -26.38 -39.45 16.92
CA SER A 370 -25.17 -39.96 17.58
C SER A 370 -24.71 -39.12 18.79
N ALA A 371 -25.40 -38.00 19.06
CA ALA A 371 -25.09 -37.01 20.09
C ALA A 371 -24.69 -37.57 21.48
N HIS A 372 -23.56 -37.09 22.00
CA HIS A 372 -22.99 -37.49 23.29
C HIS A 372 -23.79 -36.93 24.47
N ASN A 373 -24.16 -37.78 25.44
CA ASN A 373 -25.14 -37.45 26.46
C ASN A 373 -24.50 -37.03 27.80
N LEU A 374 -24.50 -35.73 28.10
CA LEU A 374 -23.83 -35.11 29.27
C LEU A 374 -24.61 -35.20 30.59
N GLY A 375 -25.93 -35.39 30.56
CA GLY A 375 -26.76 -35.49 31.77
C GLY A 375 -27.47 -34.19 32.16
N THR A 376 -27.63 -33.91 33.46
CA THR A 376 -28.48 -32.80 33.95
C THR A 376 -27.66 -31.62 34.47
N VAL A 377 -27.85 -30.45 33.86
CA VAL A 377 -27.22 -29.17 34.19
C VAL A 377 -27.97 -28.50 35.35
N VAL A 378 -27.40 -28.55 36.56
CA VAL A 378 -27.92 -27.84 37.75
C VAL A 378 -27.06 -26.64 38.17
N ASP A 379 -25.83 -26.59 37.67
CA ASP A 379 -24.88 -25.47 37.73
C ASP A 379 -24.12 -25.52 36.40
N THR A 380 -22.88 -26.03 36.38
CA THR A 380 -22.03 -26.12 35.19
C THR A 380 -21.64 -27.57 34.88
N LEU A 381 -21.65 -27.99 33.61
CA LEU A 381 -21.13 -29.29 33.13
C LEU A 381 -20.10 -29.10 32.00
N SER A 382 -19.01 -29.87 32.01
CA SER A 382 -17.89 -29.73 31.08
C SER A 382 -17.59 -31.00 30.27
N VAL A 383 -17.18 -30.87 29.00
CA VAL A 383 -16.69 -31.96 28.13
C VAL A 383 -15.69 -31.45 27.10
N SER A 384 -14.78 -32.30 26.62
CA SER A 384 -13.69 -31.95 25.68
C SER A 384 -13.58 -32.94 24.52
N GLY A 385 -13.20 -32.46 23.34
CA GLY A 385 -13.05 -33.25 22.09
C GLY A 385 -12.15 -32.59 21.05
N THR A 386 -12.14 -33.12 19.82
CA THR A 386 -11.26 -32.69 18.73
C THR A 386 -12.00 -32.54 17.40
N ILE A 387 -12.29 -31.31 16.99
CA ILE A 387 -12.72 -31.01 15.61
C ILE A 387 -11.54 -31.30 14.68
N GLY A 388 -11.63 -32.35 13.87
CA GLY A 388 -10.56 -32.84 13.01
C GLY A 388 -10.56 -32.23 11.61
N ARG A 389 -11.70 -31.71 11.14
CA ARG A 389 -11.91 -31.12 9.81
C ARG A 389 -12.92 -29.97 9.83
N ALA A 390 -13.02 -29.23 8.73
CA ALA A 390 -14.01 -28.16 8.58
C ALA A 390 -15.45 -28.64 8.30
N ASP A 391 -15.63 -29.88 7.84
CA ASP A 391 -16.94 -30.53 7.67
C ASP A 391 -17.40 -31.33 8.92
N ASP A 392 -16.62 -31.26 9.99
CA ASP A 392 -16.77 -32.03 11.23
C ASP A 392 -17.73 -31.34 12.24
N TRP A 393 -18.45 -32.15 13.03
CA TRP A 393 -19.48 -31.69 13.96
C TRP A 393 -19.56 -32.60 15.18
N ASP A 394 -19.68 -32.02 16.37
CA ASP A 394 -19.85 -32.75 17.61
C ASP A 394 -21.17 -32.37 18.28
N PHE A 395 -22.10 -33.32 18.36
CA PHE A 395 -23.41 -33.11 19.00
C PHE A 395 -23.42 -33.55 20.46
N PHE A 396 -24.00 -32.71 21.32
CA PHE A 396 -24.11 -32.93 22.76
C PHE A 396 -25.56 -32.81 23.23
N ARG A 397 -25.97 -33.64 24.19
CA ARG A 397 -27.34 -33.63 24.75
C ARG A 397 -27.35 -33.59 26.27
N PHE A 398 -28.16 -32.70 26.84
CA PHE A 398 -28.29 -32.50 28.28
C PHE A 398 -29.73 -32.15 28.70
N THR A 399 -29.97 -31.99 30.00
CA THR A 399 -31.27 -31.63 30.61
C THR A 399 -31.11 -30.47 31.57
N ALA A 400 -31.96 -29.44 31.51
CA ALA A 400 -31.88 -28.29 32.41
C ALA A 400 -32.47 -28.60 33.79
N GLY A 401 -31.79 -28.17 34.86
CA GLY A 401 -32.15 -28.47 36.26
C GLY A 401 -33.10 -27.46 36.91
N ALA A 402 -33.14 -26.22 36.42
CA ALA A 402 -34.04 -25.15 36.86
C ALA A 402 -34.50 -24.33 35.66
N SER A 403 -35.41 -23.36 35.87
CA SER A 403 -35.80 -22.42 34.83
C SER A 403 -35.02 -21.11 34.94
N GLY A 404 -34.51 -20.64 33.81
CA GLY A 404 -33.56 -19.55 33.69
C GLY A 404 -32.86 -19.62 32.32
N THR A 405 -31.80 -18.86 32.11
CA THR A 405 -31.03 -18.84 30.86
C THR A 405 -29.88 -19.84 30.95
N ILE A 406 -29.90 -20.90 30.13
CA ILE A 406 -28.73 -21.75 29.88
C ILE A 406 -27.69 -20.95 29.08
N THR A 407 -26.40 -21.17 29.34
CA THR A 407 -25.29 -20.68 28.53
C THR A 407 -24.31 -21.82 28.28
N VAL A 408 -24.07 -22.18 27.01
CA VAL A 408 -22.95 -23.02 26.58
C VAL A 408 -21.80 -22.09 26.19
N GLY A 409 -20.65 -22.21 26.85
CA GLY A 409 -19.40 -21.53 26.49
C GLY A 409 -18.36 -22.50 25.94
N LEU A 410 -17.42 -21.99 25.15
CA LEU A 410 -16.30 -22.71 24.55
C LEU A 410 -14.95 -22.18 25.05
N ASP A 411 -14.08 -23.09 25.52
CA ASP A 411 -12.64 -22.87 25.67
C ASP A 411 -11.88 -23.66 24.57
N PRO A 412 -11.49 -23.01 23.46
CA PRO A 412 -10.79 -23.66 22.36
C PRO A 412 -9.27 -23.75 22.60
N GLN A 413 -8.72 -24.96 22.55
CA GLN A 413 -7.27 -25.20 22.48
C GLN A 413 -6.86 -25.44 21.02
N GLY A 414 -6.89 -24.35 20.23
CA GLY A 414 -6.59 -24.35 18.81
C GLY A 414 -7.15 -23.11 18.12
N GLN A 415 -7.40 -23.22 16.81
CA GLN A 415 -7.98 -22.14 15.99
C GLN A 415 -9.51 -22.25 15.81
N VAL A 416 -10.17 -23.15 16.55
CA VAL A 416 -11.60 -23.48 16.37
C VAL A 416 -12.50 -22.26 16.58
N GLN A 417 -13.11 -21.79 15.50
CA GLN A 417 -14.21 -20.81 15.49
C GLN A 417 -15.54 -21.60 15.49
N PRO A 418 -16.34 -21.59 16.57
CA PRO A 418 -17.50 -22.47 16.69
C PRO A 418 -18.66 -22.10 15.75
N GLY A 419 -19.24 -23.13 15.13
CA GLY A 419 -20.58 -23.09 14.53
C GLY A 419 -21.59 -23.76 15.46
N TRP A 420 -22.57 -23.01 15.97
CA TRP A 420 -23.56 -23.53 16.91
C TRP A 420 -24.87 -23.93 16.22
N GLN A 421 -25.27 -25.20 16.38
CA GLN A 421 -26.64 -25.65 16.18
C GLN A 421 -27.32 -25.85 17.54
N VAL A 422 -28.55 -25.37 17.71
CA VAL A 422 -29.33 -25.54 18.94
C VAL A 422 -30.68 -26.16 18.61
N ASP A 423 -31.12 -27.07 19.47
CA ASP A 423 -32.45 -27.71 19.43
C ASP A 423 -33.58 -26.68 19.29
N ALA A 424 -34.53 -26.94 18.38
CA ALA A 424 -35.74 -26.14 18.19
C ALA A 424 -36.64 -26.06 19.43
N ALA A 425 -36.35 -26.86 20.47
CA ALA A 425 -36.97 -26.81 21.78
C ALA A 425 -36.55 -25.59 22.64
N ALA A 426 -35.54 -24.82 22.24
CA ALA A 426 -35.04 -23.64 22.95
C ALA A 426 -35.76 -22.33 22.55
N SER A 427 -35.87 -21.39 23.50
CA SER A 427 -36.46 -20.05 23.29
C SER A 427 -35.50 -18.93 23.67
N ASN A 428 -35.67 -17.74 23.10
CA ASN A 428 -34.79 -16.57 23.33
C ASN A 428 -33.29 -16.90 23.11
N VAL A 429 -33.00 -17.66 22.05
CA VAL A 429 -31.63 -18.07 21.69
C VAL A 429 -30.82 -16.84 21.27
N ALA A 430 -29.71 -16.60 21.97
CA ALA A 430 -28.72 -15.59 21.65
C ALA A 430 -27.35 -16.26 21.43
N GLN A 431 -26.73 -16.01 20.27
CA GLN A 431 -25.41 -16.54 19.92
C GLN A 431 -24.37 -15.42 19.96
N SER A 432 -23.19 -15.71 20.52
CA SER A 432 -22.11 -14.73 20.73
C SER A 432 -20.73 -15.33 20.48
N GLY A 433 -20.53 -15.92 19.30
CA GLY A 433 -19.25 -16.50 18.89
C GLY A 433 -18.86 -17.67 19.80
N LYS A 434 -17.99 -17.43 20.79
CA LYS A 434 -17.54 -18.44 21.77
C LYS A 434 -18.63 -18.98 22.70
N ALA A 435 -19.88 -18.49 22.62
CA ALA A 435 -20.98 -19.00 23.42
C ALA A 435 -22.33 -18.97 22.69
N VAL A 436 -23.27 -19.77 23.20
CA VAL A 436 -24.70 -19.69 22.89
C VAL A 436 -25.51 -19.81 24.16
N SER A 437 -26.46 -18.90 24.36
CA SER A 437 -27.39 -18.90 25.49
C SER A 437 -28.85 -18.95 25.04
N PHE A 438 -29.72 -19.47 25.89
CA PHE A 438 -31.16 -19.58 25.63
C PHE A 438 -31.95 -19.78 26.92
N ASP A 439 -33.21 -19.36 26.95
CA ASP A 439 -34.10 -19.64 28.07
C ASP A 439 -34.49 -21.11 28.09
N ALA A 440 -34.26 -21.74 29.24
CA ALA A 440 -34.49 -23.15 29.50
C ALA A 440 -35.56 -23.38 30.58
N VAL A 441 -36.21 -24.53 30.49
CA VAL A 441 -37.28 -24.95 31.39
C VAL A 441 -36.80 -26.12 32.25
N ALA A 442 -37.03 -26.04 33.56
CA ALA A 442 -36.68 -27.11 34.50
C ALA A 442 -37.21 -28.48 34.07
N GLY A 443 -36.31 -29.45 33.90
CA GLY A 443 -36.61 -30.82 33.50
C GLY A 443 -36.69 -31.07 31.99
N GLN A 444 -36.51 -30.06 31.14
CA GLN A 444 -36.50 -30.20 29.68
C GLN A 444 -35.10 -30.59 29.18
N SER A 445 -35.04 -31.48 28.18
CA SER A 445 -33.79 -31.85 27.49
C SER A 445 -33.56 -31.00 26.24
N TYR A 446 -32.29 -30.76 25.94
CA TYR A 446 -31.81 -29.95 24.83
C TYR A 446 -30.61 -30.63 24.15
N THR A 447 -30.47 -30.38 22.85
CA THR A 447 -29.33 -30.81 22.03
C THR A 447 -28.60 -29.58 21.51
N VAL A 448 -27.26 -29.58 21.55
CA VAL A 448 -26.41 -28.52 21.00
C VAL A 448 -25.31 -29.17 20.17
N GLY A 449 -25.19 -28.75 18.91
CA GLY A 449 -24.11 -29.13 18.01
C GLY A 449 -23.02 -28.06 17.97
N LEU A 450 -21.77 -28.50 18.07
CA LEU A 450 -20.56 -27.71 17.88
C LEU A 450 -19.87 -28.19 16.59
N GLY A 451 -20.01 -27.44 15.51
CA GLY A 451 -19.13 -27.57 14.34
C GLY A 451 -18.08 -26.47 14.35
N THR A 452 -17.32 -26.35 13.25
CA THR A 452 -16.45 -25.19 13.02
C THR A 452 -16.92 -24.33 11.85
N LEU A 453 -16.76 -23.02 11.98
CA LEU A 453 -16.87 -22.03 10.90
C LEU A 453 -15.49 -21.63 10.35
N GLY A 454 -14.41 -22.11 10.97
CA GLY A 454 -13.03 -21.85 10.58
C GLY A 454 -12.04 -22.38 11.62
N GLY A 455 -10.99 -23.07 11.19
CA GLY A 455 -9.98 -23.64 12.08
C GLY A 455 -10.37 -24.99 12.70
N VAL A 456 -9.38 -25.86 12.86
CA VAL A 456 -9.48 -27.18 13.52
C VAL A 456 -8.71 -27.18 14.85
N GLY A 457 -8.93 -28.18 15.70
CA GLY A 457 -8.22 -28.32 16.97
C GLY A 457 -9.07 -28.90 18.10
N ARG A 458 -8.52 -28.84 19.31
CA ARG A 458 -9.20 -29.33 20.52
C ARG A 458 -10.05 -28.25 21.16
N TYR A 459 -11.05 -28.66 21.92
CA TYR A 459 -11.90 -27.75 22.68
C TYR A 459 -12.33 -28.34 24.01
N THR A 460 -12.84 -27.48 24.89
CA THR A 460 -13.75 -27.84 26.00
C THR A 460 -15.00 -26.96 25.88
N ILE A 461 -16.18 -27.51 26.18
CA ILE A 461 -17.41 -26.71 26.36
C ILE A 461 -17.91 -26.82 27.80
N ASP A 462 -18.47 -25.72 28.30
CA ASP A 462 -19.08 -25.58 29.63
C ASP A 462 -20.55 -25.17 29.51
N VAL A 463 -21.48 -25.87 30.16
CA VAL A 463 -22.94 -25.61 30.09
C VAL A 463 -23.47 -25.16 31.46
N LYS A 464 -23.85 -23.87 31.60
CA LYS A 464 -24.24 -23.15 32.84
C LYS A 464 -25.71 -22.61 32.82
N LEU A 465 -26.28 -22.14 33.94
CA LEU A 465 -27.69 -21.66 34.11
C LEU A 465 -27.89 -20.45 35.09
N ASP A 466 -28.68 -19.40 34.74
CA ASP A 466 -28.89 -18.14 35.55
C ASP A 466 -30.33 -17.47 35.48
N PRO A 467 -30.80 -16.60 36.42
CA PRO A 467 -32.15 -15.93 36.41
C PRO A 467 -32.21 -14.35 36.53
N ALA A 468 -33.34 -13.65 36.17
CA ALA A 468 -33.37 -12.18 35.81
C ALA A 468 -34.60 -11.25 36.23
N LYS A 469 -34.48 -9.87 36.13
CA LYS A 469 -35.52 -8.74 36.14
C LYS A 469 -35.01 -7.34 35.59
N ALA A 470 -35.84 -6.38 35.06
CA ALA A 470 -35.50 -5.01 34.45
C ALA A 470 -36.76 -4.07 34.20
N ASP A 471 -36.85 -2.86 33.54
CA ASP A 471 -36.18 -1.48 33.48
C ASP A 471 -37.06 -0.42 32.66
N SER A 472 -36.89 0.95 32.70
CA SER A 472 -37.49 2.09 31.84
C SER A 472 -37.30 3.55 32.43
N GLY A 473 -37.58 4.78 31.88
CA GLY A 473 -38.07 5.51 30.63
C GLY A 473 -38.61 6.96 31.01
N GLY A 474 -38.82 8.09 30.25
CA GLY A 474 -38.71 8.64 28.84
C GLY A 474 -38.51 10.22 28.76
N SER A 475 -38.36 10.92 27.59
CA SER A 475 -37.73 12.30 27.46
C SER A 475 -37.76 13.11 26.06
N PRO A 476 -37.39 14.44 25.93
CA PRO A 476 -37.34 15.35 24.75
C PRO A 476 -35.98 16.06 24.36
N GLY A 477 -36.02 17.11 23.51
CA GLY A 477 -35.08 17.67 22.49
C GLY A 477 -33.65 18.27 22.74
N GLY A 478 -32.60 17.57 22.27
CA GLY A 478 -31.50 18.12 21.42
C GLY A 478 -30.40 19.00 22.05
N GLN A 479 -30.09 20.12 21.40
CA GLN A 479 -29.35 21.26 21.96
C GLN A 479 -30.31 22.45 22.00
N LYS A 480 -30.20 23.29 23.03
CA LYS A 480 -31.07 24.42 23.25
C LYS A 480 -30.41 25.51 24.08
N GLU A 481 -30.40 26.73 23.54
CA GLU A 481 -30.17 27.93 24.32
C GLU A 481 -31.43 28.32 25.11
N LEU A 482 -31.24 28.67 26.37
CA LEU A 482 -32.15 29.46 27.18
C LEU A 482 -31.40 30.74 27.55
N GLY A 483 -31.48 31.78 26.73
CA GLY A 483 -30.83 33.07 26.99
C GLY A 483 -31.64 34.00 27.90
N ASP A 484 -31.07 35.15 28.24
CA ASP A 484 -31.72 36.25 29.00
C ASP A 484 -32.31 35.86 30.38
N ASN A 485 -31.79 34.82 31.07
CA ASN A 485 -32.35 34.44 32.38
C ASN A 485 -31.97 35.45 33.47
N THR A 486 -32.97 35.88 34.25
CA THR A 486 -32.73 36.59 35.52
C THR A 486 -32.66 35.61 36.68
N ILE A 487 -31.46 35.08 36.97
CA ILE A 487 -31.24 34.16 38.10
C ILE A 487 -31.12 34.95 39.41
N THR A 488 -31.77 34.46 40.47
CA THR A 488 -31.88 35.17 41.75
C THR A 488 -31.46 34.31 42.94
N ALA A 489 -31.32 34.93 44.11
CA ALA A 489 -31.04 34.24 45.38
C ALA A 489 -32.11 33.23 45.84
N ALA A 490 -33.30 33.22 45.20
CA ALA A 490 -34.34 32.20 45.45
C ALA A 490 -34.19 30.96 44.53
N GLY A 491 -33.33 31.04 43.52
CA GLY A 491 -33.11 30.03 42.50
C GLY A 491 -34.28 29.81 41.54
N GLN A 492 -34.02 29.01 40.49
CA GLN A 492 -34.95 28.67 39.44
C GLN A 492 -34.77 27.20 39.02
N TRP A 493 -35.88 26.48 38.89
CA TRP A 493 -35.90 25.07 38.51
C TRP A 493 -36.36 24.89 37.06
N PHE A 494 -35.71 23.98 36.34
CA PHE A 494 -36.04 23.61 34.96
C PHE A 494 -36.14 22.09 34.84
N THR A 495 -37.27 21.55 34.40
CA THR A 495 -37.36 20.14 33.99
C THR A 495 -36.68 19.99 32.62
N LEU A 496 -35.37 19.75 32.65
CA LEU A 496 -34.56 19.37 31.50
C LEU A 496 -34.61 17.85 31.32
N SER A 497 -34.40 17.37 30.10
CA SER A 497 -34.62 15.96 29.77
C SER A 497 -33.96 15.72 28.39
N ALA A 498 -33.27 14.59 28.19
CA ALA A 498 -32.36 14.26 27.07
C ALA A 498 -32.96 13.49 25.86
N VAL A 499 -32.64 13.85 24.60
CA VAL A 499 -32.94 13.03 23.40
C VAL A 499 -31.99 11.87 23.30
N ASN A 500 -30.70 12.14 23.56
CA ASN A 500 -29.59 11.30 23.16
C ASN A 500 -28.98 10.62 24.39
N THR A 501 -28.69 9.32 24.25
CA THR A 501 -27.86 8.59 25.22
C THR A 501 -26.43 9.09 25.08
N GLY A 502 -25.85 9.66 26.13
CA GLY A 502 -24.58 10.37 26.00
C GLY A 502 -24.31 11.35 27.14
N PHE A 503 -23.51 12.36 26.85
CA PHE A 503 -23.35 13.52 27.72
C PHE A 503 -24.58 14.42 27.63
N PHE A 504 -25.01 14.89 28.78
CA PHE A 504 -25.91 16.02 28.95
C PHE A 504 -25.12 17.14 29.61
N THR A 505 -24.83 18.16 28.82
CA THR A 505 -24.03 19.32 29.22
C THR A 505 -24.96 20.48 29.49
N VAL A 506 -24.78 21.15 30.62
CA VAL A 506 -25.38 22.45 30.93
C VAL A 506 -24.23 23.40 31.23
N GLU A 507 -24.12 24.47 30.44
CA GLU A 507 -23.20 25.57 30.67
C GLU A 507 -24.01 26.83 31.04
N ALA A 508 -23.53 27.59 32.01
CA ALA A 508 -24.05 28.92 32.33
C ALA A 508 -22.97 29.95 32.04
N LEU A 509 -23.23 30.90 31.13
CA LEU A 509 -22.37 32.06 30.88
C LEU A 509 -23.02 33.29 31.51
N PHE A 510 -22.25 34.04 32.31
CA PHE A 510 -22.77 35.20 33.02
C PHE A 510 -21.67 36.19 33.42
N ASN A 511 -22.05 37.44 33.64
CA ASN A 511 -21.13 38.44 34.19
C ASN A 511 -20.95 38.23 35.70
N SER A 512 -19.84 37.62 36.14
CA SER A 512 -19.56 37.38 37.57
C SER A 512 -19.44 38.67 38.40
N ALA A 513 -19.20 39.84 37.78
CA ALA A 513 -19.26 41.12 38.49
C ALA A 513 -20.69 41.58 38.85
N ALA A 514 -21.73 40.95 38.27
CA ALA A 514 -23.13 41.13 38.65
C ALA A 514 -23.59 40.11 39.72
N GLY A 515 -22.82 39.05 39.97
CA GLY A 515 -23.02 38.05 41.01
C GLY A 515 -22.80 36.61 40.52
N ASP A 516 -22.26 35.76 41.40
CA ASP A 516 -22.02 34.33 41.13
C ASP A 516 -23.33 33.56 40.95
N VAL A 517 -23.37 32.68 39.94
CA VAL A 517 -24.48 31.78 39.66
C VAL A 517 -24.00 30.34 39.80
N ASP A 518 -24.54 29.60 40.77
CA ASP A 518 -24.28 28.17 40.97
C ASP A 518 -25.30 27.32 40.18
N LEU A 519 -24.94 26.06 39.87
CA LEU A 519 -25.79 25.07 39.21
C LEU A 519 -25.85 23.75 39.99
N GLU A 520 -27.02 23.09 40.02
CA GLU A 520 -27.20 21.69 40.45
C GLU A 520 -28.14 20.94 39.52
N LEU A 521 -27.83 19.68 39.22
CA LEU A 521 -28.61 18.82 38.34
C LEU A 521 -29.04 17.55 39.07
N PHE A 522 -30.32 17.19 38.92
CA PHE A 522 -30.99 16.09 39.62
C PHE A 522 -31.64 15.12 38.63
N ASP A 523 -31.91 13.89 39.04
CA ASP A 523 -32.69 12.92 38.27
C ASP A 523 -34.22 13.10 38.43
N ALA A 524 -35.00 12.27 37.73
CA ALA A 524 -36.46 12.26 37.83
C ALA A 524 -37.03 11.83 39.21
N GLY A 525 -36.20 11.25 40.08
CA GLY A 525 -36.52 10.94 41.47
C GLY A 525 -36.16 12.07 42.46
N GLY A 526 -35.46 13.12 41.99
CA GLY A 526 -34.92 14.20 42.83
C GLY A 526 -33.61 13.84 43.53
N ALA A 527 -32.90 12.79 43.09
CA ALA A 527 -31.54 12.51 43.55
C ALA A 527 -30.55 13.45 42.83
N TRP A 528 -29.62 14.04 43.58
CA TRP A 528 -28.55 14.89 43.03
C TRP A 528 -27.61 14.05 42.16
N LEU A 529 -27.30 14.57 40.96
CA LEU A 529 -26.39 13.94 40.00
C LEU A 529 -25.04 14.64 39.96
N SER A 530 -25.04 15.98 39.91
CA SER A 530 -23.84 16.82 39.80
C SER A 530 -24.17 18.28 40.13
N GLY A 531 -23.15 19.12 40.34
CA GLY A 531 -23.27 20.55 40.60
C GLY A 531 -21.98 21.30 40.28
N SER A 532 -22.10 22.59 39.99
CA SER A 532 -21.01 23.51 39.64
C SER A 532 -21.13 24.77 40.50
N TYR A 533 -20.04 25.15 41.16
CA TYR A 533 -19.98 26.15 42.24
C TYR A 533 -18.65 26.94 42.19
N GLY A 534 -18.20 27.30 40.99
CA GLY A 534 -17.05 28.18 40.79
C GLY A 534 -17.36 29.63 41.18
N THR A 535 -16.37 30.50 40.94
CA THR A 535 -16.47 31.95 41.18
C THR A 535 -16.12 32.74 39.91
N THR A 536 -16.36 32.10 38.77
CA THR A 536 -16.05 32.56 37.41
C THR A 536 -17.35 32.92 36.69
N GLY A 537 -17.29 33.72 35.62
CA GLY A 537 -18.46 34.02 34.77
C GLY A 537 -18.91 32.85 33.89
N TYR A 538 -18.65 31.62 34.34
CA TYR A 538 -18.82 30.38 33.59
C TYR A 538 -18.91 29.21 34.58
N GLU A 539 -20.02 28.49 34.58
CA GLU A 539 -20.21 27.22 35.27
C GLU A 539 -20.60 26.12 34.28
N ARG A 540 -20.25 24.87 34.59
CA ARG A 540 -20.55 23.72 33.72
C ARG A 540 -20.82 22.43 34.48
N ILE A 541 -21.91 21.77 34.10
CA ILE A 541 -22.24 20.40 34.49
C ILE A 541 -22.22 19.51 33.25
N ASP A 542 -21.44 18.43 33.29
CA ASP A 542 -21.59 17.28 32.39
C ASP A 542 -22.06 16.07 33.20
N VAL A 543 -23.11 15.38 32.73
CA VAL A 543 -23.54 14.08 33.28
C VAL A 543 -23.86 13.09 32.16
N SER A 544 -23.66 11.80 32.40
CA SER A 544 -24.07 10.74 31.46
C SER A 544 -25.55 10.42 31.63
N VAL A 545 -26.30 10.39 30.53
CA VAL A 545 -27.75 10.19 30.50
C VAL A 545 -28.17 9.18 29.44
N ARG A 546 -29.40 8.69 29.53
CA ARG A 546 -30.05 7.93 28.46
C ARG A 546 -30.95 8.83 27.60
N ALA A 547 -31.05 8.51 26.31
CA ALA A 547 -32.21 8.83 25.50
C ALA A 547 -33.45 8.34 26.26
N GLY A 548 -34.35 9.24 26.62
CA GLY A 548 -35.43 8.87 27.53
C GLY A 548 -35.19 9.21 29.02
N GLN A 549 -34.20 10.01 29.38
CA GLN A 549 -33.98 10.41 30.78
C GLN A 549 -34.47 11.83 31.09
N THR A 550 -35.44 11.93 32.00
CA THR A 550 -35.84 13.19 32.63
C THR A 550 -34.92 13.55 33.80
N LEU A 551 -34.63 14.84 33.90
CA LEU A 551 -33.72 15.49 34.84
C LEU A 551 -34.44 16.71 35.46
N THR A 552 -33.83 17.32 36.45
CA THR A 552 -34.22 18.67 36.89
C THR A 552 -32.97 19.49 37.19
N LEU A 553 -32.81 20.62 36.49
CA LEU A 553 -31.76 21.60 36.78
C LEU A 553 -32.28 22.61 37.80
N TYR A 554 -31.41 23.03 38.71
CA TYR A 554 -31.58 24.16 39.60
C TYR A 554 -30.42 25.13 39.39
N ALA A 555 -30.71 26.41 39.24
CA ALA A 555 -29.72 27.48 39.13
C ALA A 555 -30.06 28.61 40.09
N TRP A 556 -29.10 29.12 40.87
CA TRP A 556 -29.35 30.19 41.85
C TRP A 556 -28.17 31.15 41.97
N LEU A 557 -28.42 32.34 42.52
CA LEU A 557 -27.39 33.34 42.77
C LEU A 557 -26.75 33.14 44.15
N ASN A 558 -25.43 33.03 44.23
CA ASN A 558 -24.68 32.87 45.46
C ASN A 558 -24.49 34.22 46.19
N GLY A 559 -25.59 34.79 46.69
CA GLY A 559 -25.58 36.08 47.36
C GLY A 559 -26.96 36.73 47.49
N ALA A 560 -26.99 38.06 47.61
CA ALA A 560 -28.22 38.83 47.67
C ALA A 560 -28.33 39.75 46.44
N GLY A 561 -29.27 39.44 45.55
CA GLY A 561 -29.49 40.19 44.31
C GLY A 561 -30.14 39.34 43.22
N ALA A 562 -29.87 39.72 41.97
CA ALA A 562 -30.15 38.95 40.77
C ALA A 562 -29.05 39.21 39.74
N ASN A 563 -28.61 38.17 39.03
CA ASN A 563 -27.85 38.34 37.79
C ASN A 563 -28.86 38.29 36.64
N GLY A 564 -28.92 39.35 35.84
CA GLY A 564 -29.96 39.57 34.82
C GLY A 564 -29.56 39.16 33.41
N ASP A 565 -28.37 38.59 33.27
CA ASP A 565 -27.63 38.37 32.03
C ASP A 565 -26.93 37.01 32.17
N VAL A 566 -27.75 35.94 32.12
CA VAL A 566 -27.34 34.55 32.32
C VAL A 566 -27.87 33.68 31.19
N ASP A 567 -26.98 33.30 30.29
CA ASP A 567 -27.27 32.38 29.19
C ASP A 567 -27.03 30.95 29.63
N LEU A 568 -28.06 30.12 29.57
CA LEU A 568 -28.01 28.69 29.89
C LEU A 568 -28.01 27.88 28.59
N ARG A 569 -26.84 27.34 28.24
CA ARG A 569 -26.62 26.51 27.06
C ARG A 569 -26.75 25.03 27.42
N ILE A 570 -27.81 24.38 26.95
CA ILE A 570 -28.06 22.94 27.16
C ILE A 570 -27.66 22.18 25.90
N THR A 571 -26.69 21.27 26.00
CA THR A 571 -26.19 20.48 24.88
C THR A 571 -26.26 18.99 25.19
N ASN A 572 -27.03 18.23 24.40
CA ASN A 572 -27.11 16.77 24.47
C ASN A 572 -26.91 16.18 23.07
N LEU A 573 -25.75 16.50 22.48
CA LEU A 573 -25.37 16.12 21.12
C LEU A 573 -24.22 15.10 21.06
N VAL A 574 -23.49 14.89 22.17
CA VAL A 574 -22.36 13.96 22.23
C VAL A 574 -22.78 12.65 22.91
N GLN A 575 -22.80 11.57 22.14
CA GLN A 575 -23.05 10.20 22.58
C GLN A 575 -21.72 9.48 22.89
N GLN A 576 -21.69 8.58 23.88
CA GLN A 576 -20.53 7.71 24.12
C GLN A 576 -20.99 6.25 24.33
N ALA A 577 -20.32 5.32 23.64
CA ALA A 577 -20.53 3.89 23.74
C ALA A 577 -19.17 3.17 23.82
N GLY A 578 -18.73 2.87 25.05
CA GLY A 578 -17.40 2.29 25.28
C GLY A 578 -16.29 3.25 24.85
N SER A 579 -15.48 2.82 23.89
CA SER A 579 -14.38 3.61 23.30
C SER A 579 -14.77 4.45 22.09
N SER A 580 -16.03 4.43 21.65
CA SER A 580 -16.53 5.27 20.56
C SER A 580 -17.38 6.43 21.09
N VAL A 581 -17.25 7.59 20.45
CA VAL A 581 -18.00 8.82 20.71
C VAL A 581 -18.61 9.32 19.40
N VAL A 582 -19.87 9.76 19.43
CA VAL A 582 -20.57 10.32 18.26
C VAL A 582 -21.07 11.72 18.60
N VAL A 583 -20.73 12.70 17.76
CA VAL A 583 -21.10 14.10 17.87
C VAL A 583 -22.13 14.41 16.79
N LEU A 584 -23.35 14.73 17.20
CA LEU A 584 -24.48 14.99 16.31
C LEU A 584 -24.61 16.48 16.05
N GLY A 585 -24.77 16.86 14.79
CA GLY A 585 -25.02 18.22 14.35
C GLY A 585 -26.48 18.69 14.51
N THR A 586 -26.81 19.75 13.79
CA THR A 586 -28.11 20.41 13.76
C THR A 586 -28.59 20.70 12.32
N GLU A 587 -29.74 21.36 12.17
CA GLU A 587 -30.29 21.80 10.87
C GLU A 587 -29.88 23.26 10.55
N ALA A 588 -28.72 23.69 11.06
CA ALA A 588 -28.08 24.97 10.76
C ALA A 588 -26.53 24.83 10.82
N ASP A 589 -25.82 25.71 10.10
CA ASP A 589 -24.35 25.74 9.94
C ASP A 589 -23.56 25.37 11.22
N ASP A 590 -23.02 24.15 11.26
CA ASP A 590 -22.24 23.62 12.38
C ASP A 590 -20.72 23.83 12.23
N ALA A 591 -20.03 23.84 13.38
CA ALA A 591 -18.57 23.90 13.47
C ALA A 591 -18.01 22.76 14.34
N PHE A 592 -17.51 21.72 13.68
CA PHE A 592 -16.85 20.56 14.28
C PHE A 592 -15.34 20.77 14.40
N GLN A 593 -14.76 20.42 15.56
CA GLN A 593 -13.31 20.38 15.72
C GLN A 593 -12.86 19.14 16.51
N PHE A 594 -11.74 18.58 16.08
CA PHE A 594 -11.05 17.47 16.72
C PHE A 594 -9.56 17.77 16.85
N ARG A 595 -8.97 17.44 18.01
CA ARG A 595 -7.51 17.38 18.21
C ARG A 595 -7.15 16.08 18.89
N ALA A 596 -6.24 15.33 18.27
CA ALA A 596 -5.67 14.11 18.84
C ALA A 596 -4.70 14.39 20.00
N GLY A 597 -4.48 13.39 20.84
CA GLY A 597 -3.50 13.42 21.93
C GLY A 597 -3.89 12.54 23.12
N PRO A 598 -3.11 12.57 24.23
CA PRO A 598 -3.42 11.84 25.45
C PRO A 598 -4.75 12.25 26.09
N VAL A 599 -5.18 13.48 25.83
CA VAL A 599 -6.55 13.96 26.01
C VAL A 599 -7.03 14.42 24.65
N LEU A 600 -8.06 13.76 24.11
CA LEU A 600 -8.72 14.18 22.88
C LEU A 600 -9.53 15.45 23.18
N GLN A 601 -9.40 16.47 22.33
CA GLN A 601 -10.33 17.61 22.34
C GLN A 601 -11.34 17.41 21.22
N VAL A 602 -12.61 17.45 21.58
CA VAL A 602 -13.75 17.27 20.68
C VAL A 602 -14.67 18.47 20.88
N SER A 603 -15.06 19.18 19.83
CA SER A 603 -16.02 20.29 19.98
C SER A 603 -17.03 20.37 18.86
N ILE A 604 -18.22 20.85 19.22
CA ILE A 604 -19.30 21.24 18.33
C ILE A 604 -19.79 22.63 18.76
N ASN A 605 -19.88 23.58 17.83
CA ASN A 605 -20.48 24.91 18.04
C ASN A 605 -19.91 25.67 19.28
N GLY A 606 -18.61 25.48 19.53
CA GLY A 606 -17.91 26.08 20.67
C GLY A 606 -18.18 25.42 22.03
N VAL A 607 -18.74 24.21 22.08
CA VAL A 607 -18.81 23.35 23.27
C VAL A 607 -17.63 22.36 23.21
N GLU A 608 -16.56 22.60 23.96
CA GLU A 608 -15.42 21.66 24.05
C GLU A 608 -15.73 20.50 25.01
N TYR A 609 -15.24 19.31 24.68
CA TYR A 609 -15.21 18.11 25.50
C TYR A 609 -13.78 17.58 25.55
N ARG A 610 -13.31 17.18 26.74
CA ARG A 610 -11.96 16.64 26.98
C ARG A 610 -12.06 15.18 27.39
N LEU A 611 -11.62 14.29 26.51
CA LEU A 611 -11.82 12.84 26.63
C LEU A 611 -10.49 12.13 26.80
N ASP A 612 -10.44 11.09 27.62
CA ASP A 612 -9.21 10.33 27.86
C ASP A 612 -8.87 9.45 26.63
N GLY A 613 -7.79 9.78 25.93
CA GLY A 613 -7.36 9.07 24.71
C GLY A 613 -6.88 7.63 24.95
N ARG A 614 -6.89 7.16 26.20
CA ARG A 614 -6.66 5.76 26.58
C ARG A 614 -7.94 4.94 26.70
N THR A 615 -9.11 5.59 26.72
CA THR A 615 -10.42 4.94 26.81
C THR A 615 -11.31 5.27 25.63
N VAL A 616 -11.25 6.48 25.08
CA VAL A 616 -11.88 6.86 23.80
C VAL A 616 -10.85 6.73 22.68
N GLN A 617 -11.21 6.00 21.64
CA GLN A 617 -10.38 5.70 20.47
C GLN A 617 -11.06 6.04 19.14
N SER A 618 -12.38 6.29 19.12
CA SER A 618 -13.10 6.75 17.92
C SER A 618 -14.00 7.93 18.24
N VAL A 619 -14.03 8.92 17.34
CA VAL A 619 -14.90 10.11 17.38
C VAL A 619 -15.53 10.31 16.00
N GLU A 620 -16.85 10.25 15.91
CA GLU A 620 -17.61 10.43 14.66
C GLU A 620 -18.43 11.72 14.72
N PHE A 621 -18.25 12.64 13.78
CA PHE A 621 -19.05 13.86 13.63
C PHE A 621 -20.08 13.69 12.50
N ARG A 622 -21.33 14.10 12.74
CA ARG A 622 -22.43 14.01 11.78
C ARG A 622 -23.15 15.35 11.67
N GLY A 623 -22.78 16.18 10.69
CA GLY A 623 -23.61 17.30 10.25
C GLY A 623 -24.90 16.81 9.58
N TYR A 624 -25.84 17.72 9.34
CA TYR A 624 -27.13 17.37 8.72
C TYR A 624 -27.57 18.37 7.66
N GLY A 625 -27.69 19.64 8.00
CA GLY A 625 -28.16 20.68 7.09
C GLY A 625 -27.65 22.04 7.48
N GLY A 626 -26.94 22.70 6.56
CA GLY A 626 -26.23 23.94 6.83
C GLY A 626 -25.20 24.19 5.74
N ASN A 627 -24.10 24.84 6.12
CA ASN A 627 -22.84 24.88 5.39
C ASN A 627 -21.77 24.52 6.43
N ASP A 628 -21.62 23.23 6.68
CA ASP A 628 -20.99 22.71 7.88
C ASP A 628 -19.46 22.65 7.71
N THR A 629 -18.76 22.94 8.81
CA THR A 629 -17.29 23.07 8.81
C THR A 629 -16.64 22.08 9.76
N ALA A 630 -15.54 21.44 9.31
CA ALA A 630 -14.81 20.48 10.12
C ALA A 630 -13.29 20.73 10.11
N VAL A 631 -12.69 20.74 11.31
CA VAL A 631 -11.24 20.83 11.49
C VAL A 631 -10.75 19.61 12.27
N LEU A 632 -9.98 18.73 11.61
CA LEU A 632 -9.38 17.53 12.23
C LEU A 632 -7.87 17.73 12.36
N GLU A 633 -7.34 17.75 13.58
CA GLU A 633 -5.91 17.92 13.85
C GLU A 633 -5.33 16.66 14.52
N GLY A 634 -4.30 16.10 13.87
CA GLY A 634 -3.65 14.85 14.29
C GLY A 634 -2.62 15.03 15.40
N THR A 635 -1.71 14.06 15.47
CA THR A 635 -0.60 14.01 16.40
C THR A 635 0.71 14.47 15.73
N THR A 636 1.86 14.01 16.23
CA THR A 636 3.18 14.17 15.60
C THR A 636 3.79 12.81 15.26
N GLY A 637 2.97 11.75 15.20
CA GLY A 637 3.35 10.44 14.66
C GLY A 637 2.45 10.13 13.46
N ARG A 638 2.83 9.12 12.68
CA ARG A 638 2.18 8.77 11.40
C ARG A 638 0.66 8.64 11.50
N ASP A 639 -0.03 9.66 11.01
CA ASP A 639 -1.47 9.69 10.86
C ASP A 639 -1.87 9.62 9.36
N VAL A 640 -3.08 9.13 9.07
CA VAL A 640 -3.59 8.92 7.70
C VAL A 640 -4.94 9.61 7.55
N ALA A 641 -5.07 10.46 6.53
CA ALA A 641 -6.30 11.18 6.21
C ALA A 641 -6.91 10.74 4.89
N ARG A 642 -8.24 10.69 4.81
CA ARG A 642 -8.98 10.58 3.54
C ARG A 642 -10.17 11.55 3.56
N ILE A 643 -10.26 12.42 2.57
CA ILE A 643 -11.25 13.49 2.44
C ILE A 643 -11.99 13.32 1.11
N LEU A 644 -13.30 13.46 1.14
CA LEU A 644 -14.21 13.45 -0.01
C LEU A 644 -15.13 14.68 0.09
N PRO A 645 -15.89 15.04 -0.97
CA PRO A 645 -16.96 16.02 -0.84
C PRO A 645 -17.92 15.62 0.29
N GLY A 646 -18.14 16.51 1.25
CA GLY A 646 -19.05 16.29 2.38
C GLY A 646 -18.57 15.33 3.48
N SER A 647 -17.38 14.72 3.41
CA SER A 647 -16.94 13.73 4.43
C SER A 647 -15.43 13.53 4.55
N ALA A 648 -14.95 13.08 5.71
CA ALA A 648 -13.53 12.76 5.93
C ALA A 648 -13.30 11.70 7.01
N SER A 649 -12.09 11.17 7.03
CA SER A 649 -11.52 10.42 8.14
C SER A 649 -10.06 10.81 8.38
N LEU A 650 -9.63 10.79 9.64
CA LEU A 650 -8.25 10.97 10.10
C LEU A 650 -7.97 9.87 11.14
N ARG A 651 -6.96 9.03 10.90
CA ARG A 651 -6.67 7.84 11.71
C ARG A 651 -5.21 7.82 12.13
N GLY A 652 -4.97 7.58 13.41
CA GLY A 652 -3.64 7.47 14.00
C GLY A 652 -3.51 6.26 14.90
N ALA A 653 -2.30 6.00 15.41
CA ALA A 653 -1.96 4.78 16.15
C ALA A 653 -2.80 4.52 17.43
N SER A 654 -3.51 5.53 17.95
CA SER A 654 -4.38 5.39 19.13
C SER A 654 -5.76 6.04 18.98
N TYR A 655 -6.12 6.54 17.79
CA TYR A 655 -7.37 7.29 17.60
C TYR A 655 -7.89 7.24 16.15
N GLN A 656 -9.19 7.46 15.99
CA GLN A 656 -9.87 7.63 14.73
C GLN A 656 -10.87 8.79 14.87
N ALA A 657 -10.85 9.73 13.92
CA ALA A 657 -11.83 10.80 13.79
C ALA A 657 -12.49 10.70 12.41
N GLU A 658 -13.82 10.73 12.36
CA GLU A 658 -14.58 10.66 11.09
C GLU A 658 -15.62 11.77 11.05
N VAL A 659 -15.91 12.28 9.86
CA VAL A 659 -16.83 13.39 9.61
C VAL A 659 -17.72 13.02 8.43
N ALA A 660 -19.02 13.23 8.56
CA ALA A 660 -19.99 13.20 7.46
C ALA A 660 -20.94 14.40 7.57
N GLY A 661 -21.31 14.99 6.43
CA GLY A 661 -22.06 16.25 6.38
C GLY A 661 -21.17 17.44 6.76
N ALA A 662 -20.15 17.74 5.96
CA ALA A 662 -19.36 18.97 6.08
C ALA A 662 -18.81 19.43 4.72
N GLU A 663 -19.28 20.56 4.22
CA GLU A 663 -18.87 21.14 2.93
C GLU A 663 -17.42 21.64 2.95
N SER A 664 -16.93 22.09 4.11
CA SER A 664 -15.57 22.65 4.26
C SER A 664 -14.77 21.88 5.29
N ILE A 665 -13.78 21.11 4.83
CA ILE A 665 -12.98 20.21 5.66
C ILE A 665 -11.51 20.57 5.59
N ILE A 666 -10.91 20.85 6.76
CA ILE A 666 -9.47 21.05 6.94
C ILE A 666 -8.94 19.93 7.82
N VAL A 667 -7.97 19.17 7.30
CA VAL A 667 -7.23 18.16 8.06
C VAL A 667 -5.78 18.62 8.24
N ARG A 668 -5.23 18.48 9.44
CA ARG A 668 -3.87 18.87 9.81
C ARG A 668 -3.07 17.70 10.34
N GLY A 669 -1.83 17.57 9.89
CA GLY A 669 -0.93 16.49 10.26
C GLY A 669 0.54 16.91 10.28
N SER A 670 1.41 15.91 10.21
CA SER A 670 2.87 15.97 10.26
C SER A 670 3.52 15.53 8.94
N TYR A 671 4.83 15.78 8.79
CA TYR A 671 5.58 15.38 7.61
C TYR A 671 5.73 13.84 7.46
N GLU A 672 5.34 13.05 8.45
CA GLU A 672 5.30 11.57 8.35
C GLU A 672 3.94 11.03 7.89
N ASP A 673 2.96 11.92 7.76
CA ASP A 673 1.55 11.59 7.51
C ASP A 673 1.23 11.56 6.02
N SER A 674 0.14 10.86 5.66
CA SER A 674 -0.37 10.85 4.28
C SER A 674 -1.87 11.17 4.17
N ALA A 675 -2.24 12.05 3.25
CA ALA A 675 -3.62 12.44 2.97
C ALA A 675 -4.07 12.07 1.54
N THR A 676 -5.30 11.56 1.38
CA THR A 676 -5.95 11.37 0.07
C THR A 676 -7.18 12.28 -0.03
N LEU A 677 -7.28 13.07 -1.10
CA LEU A 677 -8.39 13.95 -1.43
C LEU A 677 -9.10 13.42 -2.68
N VAL A 678 -10.41 13.25 -2.63
CA VAL A 678 -11.24 12.76 -3.74
C VAL A 678 -12.08 13.90 -4.31
N ASP A 679 -12.30 13.86 -5.62
CA ASP A 679 -13.10 14.78 -6.42
C ASP A 679 -14.62 14.62 -6.24
N SER A 680 -15.36 15.44 -7.00
CA SER A 680 -16.79 15.35 -7.25
C SER A 680 -17.06 15.09 -8.74
N ALA A 681 -18.30 14.78 -9.11
CA ALA A 681 -18.70 14.53 -10.49
C ALA A 681 -18.89 15.83 -11.32
N GLY A 682 -17.91 16.73 -11.30
CA GLY A 682 -17.88 17.97 -12.07
C GLY A 682 -16.57 18.75 -11.89
N ASP A 683 -16.28 19.65 -12.84
CA ASP A 683 -15.01 20.35 -13.03
C ASP A 683 -14.33 20.88 -11.74
N ASP A 684 -13.38 20.11 -11.21
CA ASP A 684 -12.72 20.36 -9.94
C ASP A 684 -11.25 20.81 -10.10
N VAL A 685 -10.72 21.51 -9.10
CA VAL A 685 -9.36 22.05 -9.15
C VAL A 685 -8.54 21.70 -7.92
N PHE A 686 -7.45 20.96 -8.15
CA PHE A 686 -6.42 20.66 -7.15
C PHE A 686 -5.29 21.69 -7.17
N ARG A 687 -4.81 22.09 -5.99
CA ARG A 687 -3.62 22.93 -5.81
C ARG A 687 -2.81 22.40 -4.64
N ALA A 688 -1.52 22.13 -4.85
CA ALA A 688 -0.64 21.66 -3.77
C ALA A 688 0.75 22.31 -3.80
N ASP A 689 1.24 22.67 -2.62
CA ASP A 689 2.60 23.12 -2.34
C ASP A 689 3.20 22.23 -1.21
N PRO A 690 4.49 22.39 -0.83
CA PRO A 690 5.13 21.58 0.21
C PRO A 690 4.62 21.78 1.65
N ARG A 691 3.57 22.58 1.87
CA ARG A 691 2.96 22.85 3.18
C ARG A 691 1.48 22.50 3.23
N ALA A 692 0.78 22.66 2.12
CA ALA A 692 -0.65 22.38 2.06
C ALA A 692 -1.13 22.03 0.65
N ALA A 693 -2.17 21.21 0.63
CA ALA A 693 -2.87 20.78 -0.57
C ALA A 693 -4.37 21.06 -0.42
N THR A 694 -5.04 21.41 -1.51
CA THR A 694 -6.46 21.78 -1.50
C THR A 694 -7.12 21.37 -2.81
N LEU A 695 -8.19 20.59 -2.70
CA LEU A 695 -9.10 20.23 -3.79
C LEU A 695 -10.42 20.96 -3.54
N SER A 696 -10.92 21.67 -4.54
CA SER A 696 -12.07 22.57 -4.40
C SER A 696 -12.95 22.54 -5.62
N GLY A 697 -14.27 22.54 -5.38
CA GLY A 697 -15.27 22.30 -6.41
C GLY A 697 -16.59 23.02 -6.19
N ALA A 698 -17.62 22.55 -6.89
CA ALA A 698 -18.98 23.08 -6.80
C ALA A 698 -19.65 22.70 -5.46
N GLY A 699 -19.42 23.51 -4.42
CA GLY A 699 -20.07 23.39 -3.11
C GLY A 699 -19.27 22.64 -2.05
N PHE A 700 -18.00 22.32 -2.29
CA PHE A 700 -17.12 21.74 -1.26
C PHE A 700 -15.69 22.31 -1.32
N THR A 701 -14.93 22.16 -0.23
CA THR A 701 -13.49 22.40 -0.20
C THR A 701 -12.81 21.44 0.78
N SER A 702 -11.88 20.65 0.24
CA SER A 702 -11.10 19.62 0.94
C SER A 702 -9.65 20.08 1.05
N ARG A 703 -9.13 20.25 2.27
CA ARG A 703 -7.78 20.79 2.50
C ARG A 703 -6.97 19.93 3.48
N ALA A 704 -5.74 19.62 3.09
CA ALA A 704 -4.74 18.98 3.95
C ALA A 704 -3.58 19.96 4.22
N GLU A 705 -3.14 20.08 5.48
CA GLU A 705 -2.03 20.95 5.91
C GLU A 705 -0.99 20.14 6.69
N GLY A 706 0.30 20.31 6.39
CA GLY A 706 1.43 19.70 7.11
C GLY A 706 1.83 18.28 6.70
N PHE A 707 1.00 17.59 5.91
CA PHE A 707 1.22 16.22 5.42
C PHE A 707 2.45 16.08 4.51
N GLY A 708 3.27 15.05 4.72
CA GLY A 708 4.42 14.75 3.88
C GLY A 708 4.06 14.09 2.54
N VAL A 709 2.92 13.40 2.47
CA VAL A 709 2.39 12.84 1.21
C VAL A 709 0.95 13.30 1.04
N VAL A 710 0.62 13.90 -0.12
CA VAL A 710 -0.78 14.16 -0.50
C VAL A 710 -1.08 13.60 -1.87
N ARG A 711 -2.20 12.89 -1.98
CA ARG A 711 -2.74 12.36 -3.23
C ARG A 711 -4.10 13.01 -3.50
N ALA A 712 -4.26 13.65 -4.65
CA ALA A 712 -5.58 13.98 -5.17
C ALA A 712 -5.96 13.00 -6.28
N VAL A 713 -7.23 12.63 -6.34
CA VAL A 713 -7.77 11.66 -7.31
C VAL A 713 -8.95 12.29 -8.03
N ALA A 714 -8.92 12.30 -9.37
CA ALA A 714 -10.07 12.53 -10.23
C ALA A 714 -10.68 11.17 -10.63
N SER A 715 -11.91 10.90 -10.23
CA SER A 715 -12.51 9.56 -10.26
C SER A 715 -14.03 9.53 -10.38
N GLU A 716 -14.71 10.57 -9.92
CA GLU A 716 -16.15 10.81 -10.10
C GLU A 716 -16.42 11.59 -11.40
N GLY A 717 -15.46 12.44 -11.81
CA GLY A 717 -15.23 12.89 -13.19
C GLY A 717 -15.81 14.25 -13.57
N GLY A 718 -14.98 15.07 -14.22
CA GLY A 718 -15.36 16.38 -14.74
C GLY A 718 -14.49 16.81 -15.94
N SER A 719 -13.65 17.81 -15.71
CA SER A 719 -12.59 18.25 -16.61
C SER A 719 -11.53 18.93 -15.75
N ASP A 720 -10.74 18.08 -15.11
CA ASP A 720 -10.18 18.39 -13.80
C ASP A 720 -8.73 18.88 -13.94
N THR A 721 -8.38 19.90 -13.14
CA THR A 721 -7.07 20.55 -13.27
C THR A 721 -6.29 20.52 -11.96
N ALA A 722 -5.06 19.99 -12.02
CA ALA A 722 -4.11 20.03 -10.93
C ALA A 722 -3.01 21.07 -11.15
N TYR A 723 -2.70 21.85 -10.11
CA TYR A 723 -1.53 22.74 -10.04
C TYR A 723 -0.60 22.27 -8.91
N LEU A 724 0.64 21.92 -9.26
CA LEU A 724 1.65 21.44 -8.32
C LEU A 724 2.79 22.45 -8.25
N TYR A 725 3.14 22.88 -7.04
CA TYR A 725 4.22 23.84 -6.77
C TYR A 725 5.34 23.16 -5.98
N ASP A 726 6.58 23.54 -6.31
CA ASP A 726 7.80 22.98 -5.75
C ASP A 726 8.18 23.60 -4.39
N SER A 727 9.34 23.18 -3.88
CA SER A 727 10.02 23.80 -2.75
C SER A 727 11.07 24.83 -3.23
N ALA A 728 12.12 25.03 -2.44
CA ALA A 728 13.34 25.74 -2.87
C ALA A 728 14.56 24.81 -2.78
N GLY A 729 14.32 23.49 -2.87
CA GLY A 729 15.32 22.42 -2.97
C GLY A 729 15.53 22.01 -4.43
N ASN A 730 16.01 20.79 -4.66
CA ASN A 730 16.04 20.21 -6.01
C ASN A 730 14.91 19.18 -6.10
N ASP A 731 13.87 19.47 -6.87
CA ASP A 731 12.64 18.69 -6.89
C ASP A 731 12.41 18.02 -8.25
N THR A 732 11.55 16.99 -8.29
CA THR A 732 11.32 16.18 -9.49
C THR A 732 9.83 16.03 -9.80
N PHE A 733 9.47 16.30 -11.05
CA PHE A 733 8.13 16.07 -11.60
C PHE A 733 8.13 14.88 -12.55
N ILE A 734 7.32 13.86 -12.27
CA ILE A 734 7.06 12.74 -13.17
C ILE A 734 5.61 12.82 -13.62
N ALA A 735 5.36 12.73 -14.92
CA ALA A 735 4.03 12.76 -15.50
C ALA A 735 3.82 11.63 -16.52
N ARG A 736 2.65 11.01 -16.46
CA ARG A 736 2.08 10.00 -17.37
C ARG A 736 0.64 10.42 -17.68
N PRO A 737 -0.04 9.85 -18.69
CA PRO A 737 -1.40 10.28 -19.07
C PRO A 737 -2.40 10.40 -17.90
N ASN A 738 -2.35 9.46 -16.94
CA ASN A 738 -3.27 9.42 -15.80
C ASN A 738 -2.60 9.73 -14.44
N LEU A 739 -1.39 10.31 -14.42
CA LEU A 739 -0.65 10.53 -13.17
C LEU A 739 0.39 11.64 -13.31
N GLY A 740 0.28 12.70 -12.52
CA GLY A 740 1.38 13.63 -12.23
C GLY A 740 1.86 13.49 -10.78
N VAL A 741 3.17 13.54 -10.54
CA VAL A 741 3.77 13.52 -9.20
C VAL A 741 4.87 14.56 -9.14
N LEU A 742 4.75 15.54 -8.24
CA LEU A 742 5.82 16.48 -7.90
C LEU A 742 6.30 16.18 -6.48
N TYR A 743 7.57 15.82 -6.34
CA TYR A 743 8.15 15.41 -5.06
C TYR A 743 9.55 15.98 -4.84
N GLY A 744 9.93 16.05 -3.57
CA GLY A 744 11.18 16.65 -3.11
C GLY A 744 11.50 16.28 -1.67
N VAL A 745 12.39 17.04 -1.04
CA VAL A 745 12.81 16.75 0.35
C VAL A 745 11.69 17.05 1.33
N GLY A 746 11.02 15.99 1.81
CA GLY A 746 9.98 16.05 2.83
C GLY A 746 8.56 16.34 2.31
N PHE A 747 8.33 16.28 0.98
CA PHE A 747 6.99 16.37 0.41
C PHE A 747 6.86 15.54 -0.87
N ALA A 748 5.67 14.95 -1.10
CA ALA A 748 5.28 14.34 -2.38
C ALA A 748 3.79 14.58 -2.67
N ASN A 749 3.51 15.33 -3.74
CA ASN A 749 2.18 15.71 -4.17
C ASN A 749 1.81 14.98 -5.47
N TYR A 750 0.79 14.12 -5.40
CA TYR A 750 0.29 13.31 -6.51
C TYR A 750 -1.05 13.88 -7.02
N ALA A 751 -1.19 13.95 -8.34
CA ALA A 751 -2.42 14.24 -9.06
C ALA A 751 -2.75 13.03 -9.94
N GLN A 752 -3.67 12.18 -9.47
CA GLN A 752 -4.09 10.96 -10.14
C GLN A 752 -5.32 11.25 -11.02
N LYS A 753 -5.26 10.83 -12.29
CA LYS A 753 -6.32 10.83 -13.32
C LYS A 753 -6.85 12.19 -13.82
N PHE A 754 -6.37 13.32 -13.29
CA PHE A 754 -6.65 14.67 -13.82
C PHE A 754 -6.26 14.82 -15.30
N GLU A 755 -7.15 15.33 -16.16
CA GLU A 755 -6.87 15.56 -17.59
C GLU A 755 -5.82 16.66 -17.83
N SER A 756 -5.59 17.56 -16.85
CA SER A 756 -4.57 18.60 -16.95
C SER A 756 -3.77 18.76 -15.66
N VAL A 757 -2.47 18.46 -15.72
CA VAL A 757 -1.53 18.70 -14.62
C VAL A 757 -0.53 19.78 -15.00
N TYR A 758 -0.41 20.81 -14.17
CA TYR A 758 0.54 21.90 -14.30
C TYR A 758 1.50 21.90 -13.10
N ALA A 759 2.68 21.31 -13.26
CA ALA A 759 3.77 21.50 -12.31
C ALA A 759 4.53 22.80 -12.61
N GLN A 760 4.89 23.55 -11.57
CA GLN A 760 5.68 24.77 -11.70
C GLN A 760 6.84 24.75 -10.70
N ALA A 761 8.06 24.83 -11.23
CA ALA A 761 9.28 25.07 -10.45
C ALA A 761 9.47 26.58 -10.15
N SER A 762 10.24 26.87 -9.12
CA SER A 762 10.51 28.21 -8.59
C SER A 762 11.99 28.48 -8.32
N SER A 763 12.72 27.57 -7.66
CA SER A 763 14.19 27.65 -7.56
C SER A 763 14.84 26.37 -7.04
N GLY A 764 15.57 25.67 -7.90
CA GLY A 764 16.30 24.46 -7.55
C GLY A 764 17.36 24.05 -8.57
N LEU A 765 17.37 22.77 -8.91
CA LEU A 765 17.97 22.19 -10.12
C LEU A 765 17.03 21.07 -10.58
N ASP A 766 15.93 21.48 -11.20
CA ASP A 766 14.68 20.73 -11.14
C ASP A 766 14.43 19.90 -12.41
N ALA A 767 13.94 18.67 -12.22
CA ALA A 767 13.83 17.67 -13.28
C ALA A 767 12.37 17.29 -13.59
N ALA A 768 11.96 17.47 -14.84
CA ALA A 768 10.68 17.00 -15.36
C ALA A 768 10.84 15.78 -16.28
N HIS A 769 9.95 14.79 -16.14
CA HIS A 769 9.90 13.54 -16.89
C HIS A 769 8.46 13.27 -17.36
N LEU A 770 8.16 13.60 -18.62
CA LEU A 770 6.82 13.49 -19.21
C LEU A 770 6.76 12.29 -20.16
N HIS A 771 5.80 11.40 -19.94
CA HIS A 771 5.61 10.16 -20.69
C HIS A 771 4.31 10.20 -21.53
N ASP A 772 4.35 9.45 -22.62
CA ASP A 772 3.31 9.28 -23.64
C ASP A 772 2.19 8.31 -23.27
N SER A 773 1.22 8.18 -24.18
CA SER A 773 0.10 7.24 -24.18
C SER A 773 0.23 6.22 -25.32
N ASN A 774 -0.80 5.40 -25.55
CA ASN A 774 -0.90 4.57 -26.77
C ASN A 774 -1.49 5.33 -27.99
N GLY A 775 -1.74 6.63 -27.86
CA GLY A 775 -2.24 7.51 -28.93
C GLY A 775 -1.11 8.17 -29.71
N ASN A 776 -1.43 9.15 -30.56
CA ASN A 776 -0.40 10.00 -31.19
C ASN A 776 -0.15 11.22 -30.31
N ASP A 777 1.02 11.29 -29.69
CA ASP A 777 1.34 12.30 -28.68
C ASP A 777 2.17 13.47 -29.23
N THR A 778 2.05 14.64 -28.57
CA THR A 778 2.86 15.82 -28.89
C THR A 778 3.56 16.37 -27.65
N PHE A 779 4.89 16.32 -27.67
CA PHE A 779 5.78 16.98 -26.73
C PHE A 779 6.24 18.34 -27.30
N ILE A 780 6.01 19.43 -26.57
CA ILE A 780 6.49 20.77 -26.90
C ILE A 780 7.36 21.25 -25.74
N ALA A 781 8.59 21.66 -26.01
CA ALA A 781 9.47 22.22 -24.99
C ALA A 781 10.08 23.56 -25.44
N THR A 782 10.18 24.48 -24.49
CA THR A 782 10.69 25.85 -24.63
C THR A 782 11.61 26.15 -23.44
N PRO A 783 12.36 27.27 -23.41
CA PRO A 783 13.16 27.64 -22.24
C PRO A 783 12.34 28.00 -20.98
N GLN A 784 11.00 28.02 -21.05
CA GLN A 784 10.12 28.39 -19.93
C GLN A 784 9.15 27.27 -19.51
N TYR A 785 8.84 26.33 -20.39
CA TYR A 785 8.01 25.18 -20.07
C TYR A 785 8.23 24.03 -21.06
N ALA A 786 7.96 22.81 -20.60
CA ALA A 786 7.72 21.66 -21.45
C ALA A 786 6.30 21.10 -21.20
N ARG A 787 5.66 20.58 -22.23
CA ARG A 787 4.34 19.94 -22.16
C ARG A 787 4.32 18.68 -23.01
N LEU A 788 3.71 17.61 -22.51
CA LEU A 788 3.33 16.44 -23.29
C LEU A 788 1.80 16.30 -23.22
N SER A 789 1.16 16.21 -24.38
CA SER A 789 -0.30 16.19 -24.50
C SER A 789 -0.77 15.35 -25.69
N GLY A 790 -1.84 14.59 -25.47
CA GLY A 790 -2.49 13.72 -26.46
C GLY A 790 -4.01 13.70 -26.26
N ASP A 791 -4.66 12.64 -26.73
CA ASP A 791 -6.11 12.47 -26.53
C ASP A 791 -6.42 12.21 -25.05
N GLY A 792 -7.11 13.15 -24.41
CA GLY A 792 -7.59 13.04 -23.02
C GLY A 792 -6.64 13.55 -21.94
N PHE A 793 -5.41 13.98 -22.24
CA PHE A 793 -4.48 14.48 -21.21
C PHE A 793 -3.53 15.59 -21.69
N SER A 794 -3.11 16.44 -20.75
CA SER A 794 -2.16 17.54 -20.98
C SER A 794 -1.28 17.82 -19.76
N ASN A 795 -0.09 17.22 -19.73
CA ASN A 795 0.89 17.37 -18.65
C ASN A 795 1.90 18.48 -18.96
N THR A 796 1.96 19.52 -18.14
CA THR A 796 2.84 20.70 -18.30
C THR A 796 3.81 20.83 -17.11
N ALA A 797 5.08 21.13 -17.40
CA ALA A 797 6.14 21.43 -16.45
C ALA A 797 6.74 22.80 -16.77
N ALA A 798 6.54 23.80 -15.90
CA ALA A 798 7.03 25.17 -16.09
C ALA A 798 8.28 25.47 -15.25
N ASN A 799 9.24 26.18 -15.83
CA ASN A 799 10.53 26.63 -15.26
C ASN A 799 11.53 25.54 -14.79
N PHE A 800 11.30 24.26 -15.08
CA PHE A 800 12.25 23.18 -14.72
C PHE A 800 13.54 23.27 -15.55
N ASP A 801 14.71 23.22 -14.90
CA ASP A 801 16.03 23.25 -15.58
C ASP A 801 16.20 22.13 -16.61
N VAL A 802 15.62 20.95 -16.35
CA VAL A 802 15.76 19.77 -17.22
C VAL A 802 14.40 19.14 -17.50
N ALA A 803 13.91 19.22 -18.74
CA ALA A 803 12.68 18.57 -19.15
C ALA A 803 12.94 17.41 -20.12
N ASN A 804 12.41 16.22 -19.82
CA ASN A 804 12.54 15.01 -20.63
C ASN A 804 11.17 14.55 -21.10
N GLY A 805 10.91 14.58 -22.40
CA GLY A 805 9.81 13.85 -23.03
C GLY A 805 10.26 12.42 -23.39
N TYR A 806 9.36 11.46 -23.24
CA TYR A 806 9.55 10.06 -23.64
C TYR A 806 8.37 9.59 -24.49
N SER A 807 8.66 9.03 -25.67
CA SER A 807 7.71 8.26 -26.51
C SER A 807 8.11 6.78 -26.46
N VAL A 808 7.46 5.99 -25.60
CA VAL A 808 7.84 4.58 -25.33
C VAL A 808 6.66 3.60 -25.38
N THR A 809 5.46 4.13 -25.57
CA THR A 809 4.18 3.46 -25.38
C THR A 809 3.46 3.23 -26.72
N GLY A 810 3.92 3.90 -27.78
CA GLY A 810 3.59 3.62 -29.17
C GLY A 810 2.43 4.47 -29.69
N GLY A 811 2.54 4.88 -30.94
CA GLY A 811 1.74 5.96 -31.51
C GLY A 811 2.33 6.39 -32.84
N SER A 812 2.50 7.70 -33.00
CA SER A 812 3.36 8.30 -34.02
C SER A 812 3.57 9.75 -33.61
N ASP A 813 4.66 9.99 -32.88
CA ASP A 813 4.70 11.08 -31.93
C ASP A 813 5.62 12.21 -32.38
N ARG A 814 5.27 13.43 -31.99
CA ARG A 814 6.02 14.63 -32.34
C ARG A 814 6.65 15.30 -31.13
N ALA A 815 7.95 15.55 -31.20
CA ALA A 815 8.63 16.51 -30.33
C ALA A 815 8.89 17.82 -31.07
N VAL A 816 8.69 18.96 -30.40
CA VAL A 816 9.04 20.30 -30.89
C VAL A 816 9.85 21.03 -29.82
N LEU A 817 11.10 21.38 -30.11
CA LEU A 817 12.04 21.98 -29.16
C LEU A 817 12.43 23.41 -29.60
N TYR A 818 11.98 24.41 -28.85
CA TYR A 818 12.23 25.83 -29.10
C TYR A 818 13.42 26.36 -28.31
N GLY A 819 14.23 27.18 -28.96
CA GLY A 819 15.40 27.84 -28.38
C GLY A 819 15.11 29.12 -27.60
N SER A 820 16.20 29.75 -27.16
CA SER A 820 16.27 30.97 -26.37
C SER A 820 16.71 32.19 -27.21
N ALA A 821 16.90 33.34 -26.56
CA ALA A 821 17.55 34.52 -27.17
C ALA A 821 19.04 34.62 -26.79
N GLY A 822 19.65 33.48 -26.44
CA GLY A 822 21.09 33.30 -26.26
C GLY A 822 21.60 32.20 -27.20
N ASN A 823 22.85 31.78 -27.02
CA ASN A 823 23.45 30.75 -27.86
C ASN A 823 23.08 29.35 -27.37
N ASP A 824 22.32 28.61 -28.17
CA ASP A 824 21.86 27.25 -27.84
C ASP A 824 22.66 26.16 -28.57
N ALA A 825 22.65 24.96 -28.00
CA ALA A 825 23.20 23.75 -28.60
C ALA A 825 22.12 22.69 -28.80
N PHE A 826 21.88 22.31 -30.06
CA PHE A 826 21.08 21.14 -30.42
C PHE A 826 21.96 19.93 -30.69
N PHE A 827 21.60 18.79 -30.10
CA PHE A 827 22.18 17.50 -30.40
C PHE A 827 21.09 16.52 -30.80
N SER A 828 21.30 15.77 -31.86
CA SER A 828 20.50 14.59 -32.21
C SER A 828 21.40 13.39 -32.48
N GLY A 829 21.04 12.26 -31.88
CA GLY A 829 21.46 10.93 -32.33
C GLY A 829 20.24 10.02 -32.43
N PRO A 830 20.39 8.77 -32.90
CA PRO A 830 19.25 7.93 -33.33
C PRO A 830 18.13 7.77 -32.30
N VAL A 831 18.48 7.65 -31.02
CA VAL A 831 17.53 7.35 -29.93
C VAL A 831 16.94 8.60 -29.26
N TRP A 832 17.58 9.76 -29.36
CA TRP A 832 17.14 10.97 -28.65
C TRP A 832 17.77 12.24 -29.21
N SER A 833 17.11 13.37 -28.93
CA SER A 833 17.61 14.71 -29.21
C SER A 833 17.51 15.60 -27.98
N THR A 834 18.41 16.56 -27.83
CA THR A 834 18.40 17.59 -26.79
C THR A 834 18.60 18.95 -27.44
N LEU A 835 17.85 19.95 -26.98
CA LEU A 835 18.17 21.36 -27.13
C LEU A 835 18.48 21.93 -25.74
N SER A 836 19.63 22.58 -25.58
CA SER A 836 20.07 23.12 -24.29
C SER A 836 20.80 24.46 -24.46
N GLY A 837 20.52 25.40 -23.57
CA GLY A 837 21.16 26.72 -23.50
C GLY A 837 21.35 27.15 -22.04
N ASP A 838 21.56 28.45 -21.83
CA ASP A 838 21.69 29.00 -20.47
C ASP A 838 20.37 28.85 -19.69
N GLY A 839 20.36 27.97 -18.69
CA GLY A 839 19.23 27.75 -17.78
C GLY A 839 18.16 26.75 -18.24
N PHE A 840 18.38 26.00 -19.32
CA PHE A 840 17.43 24.94 -19.73
C PHE A 840 18.09 23.77 -20.49
N ASN A 841 17.54 22.57 -20.33
CA ASN A 841 17.94 21.35 -21.03
C ASN A 841 16.71 20.51 -21.41
N ASN A 842 16.21 20.73 -22.61
CA ASN A 842 15.01 20.10 -23.14
C ASN A 842 15.37 18.88 -24.00
N ARG A 843 14.89 17.70 -23.61
CA ARG A 843 15.28 16.41 -24.22
C ARG A 843 14.07 15.61 -24.68
N ALA A 844 14.03 15.28 -25.96
CA ALA A 844 13.08 14.34 -26.55
C ALA A 844 13.74 12.96 -26.73
N LYS A 845 13.14 11.91 -26.18
CA LYS A 845 13.63 10.52 -26.32
C LYS A 845 12.63 9.71 -27.13
N TYR A 846 13.15 8.92 -28.07
CA TYR A 846 12.45 7.92 -28.90
C TYR A 846 11.44 8.43 -29.96
N PHE A 847 10.84 9.63 -29.81
CA PHE A 847 9.90 10.26 -30.79
C PHE A 847 10.34 10.13 -32.26
N GLU A 848 9.40 9.78 -33.14
CA GLU A 848 9.63 9.60 -34.58
C GLU A 848 9.75 10.92 -35.36
N ASP A 849 9.00 11.97 -35.01
CA ASP A 849 9.09 13.30 -35.66
C ASP A 849 9.65 14.32 -34.65
N VAL A 850 10.95 14.62 -34.72
CA VAL A 850 11.58 15.62 -33.85
C VAL A 850 11.90 16.88 -34.63
N ARG A 851 11.34 18.01 -34.18
CA ARG A 851 11.55 19.33 -34.75
C ARG A 851 12.22 20.22 -33.73
N THR A 852 13.12 21.09 -34.17
CA THR A 852 13.70 22.11 -33.31
C THR A 852 13.85 23.43 -34.06
N GLU A 853 13.45 24.51 -33.40
CA GLU A 853 13.55 25.87 -33.91
C GLU A 853 14.54 26.62 -32.99
N ALA A 854 15.70 26.97 -33.54
CA ALA A 854 16.63 27.89 -32.92
C ALA A 854 15.95 29.27 -32.72
N GLY A 855 16.40 30.03 -31.73
CA GLY A 855 15.77 31.29 -31.37
C GLY A 855 16.50 32.49 -31.98
N ALA A 856 17.38 33.11 -31.20
CA ALA A 856 18.23 34.19 -31.68
C ALA A 856 19.57 34.19 -30.93
N GLY A 857 20.64 33.79 -31.60
CA GLY A 857 21.96 33.66 -30.98
C GLY A 857 23.09 33.48 -31.99
N VAL A 858 23.90 32.46 -31.75
CA VAL A 858 24.79 31.81 -32.73
C VAL A 858 24.74 30.34 -32.38
N ASP A 859 23.81 29.64 -32.99
CA ASP A 859 23.27 28.38 -32.48
C ASP A 859 23.88 27.18 -33.22
N ALA A 860 24.11 26.09 -32.49
CA ALA A 860 24.88 24.95 -32.97
C ALA A 860 24.10 23.64 -32.99
N ALA A 861 23.79 23.13 -34.19
CA ALA A 861 23.18 21.82 -34.40
C ALA A 861 24.22 20.73 -34.67
N ARG A 862 24.09 19.59 -33.99
CA ARG A 862 24.92 18.40 -34.23
C ARG A 862 24.07 17.15 -34.41
N LEU A 863 24.15 16.54 -35.59
CA LEU A 863 23.40 15.33 -35.95
C LEU A 863 24.34 14.12 -36.13
N LEU A 864 23.92 12.95 -35.68
CA LEU A 864 24.61 11.67 -35.85
C LEU A 864 23.70 10.64 -36.53
N ASP A 865 24.28 9.86 -37.44
CA ASP A 865 23.61 8.81 -38.19
C ASP A 865 23.03 7.65 -37.36
N SER A 866 22.06 6.95 -37.95
CA SER A 866 21.55 5.64 -37.52
C SER A 866 22.57 4.52 -37.81
N ALA A 867 22.13 3.26 -37.79
CA ALA A 867 22.91 2.13 -38.32
C ALA A 867 22.37 1.60 -39.66
N GLY A 868 21.21 2.11 -40.11
CA GLY A 868 20.62 1.90 -41.43
C GLY A 868 21.03 3.01 -42.39
N ASP A 869 20.27 3.17 -43.48
CA ASP A 869 20.52 4.21 -44.49
C ASP A 869 19.88 5.54 -44.07
N ASP A 870 20.72 6.57 -43.85
CA ASP A 870 20.29 7.92 -43.46
C ASP A 870 20.32 8.90 -44.64
N VAL A 871 19.32 9.78 -44.73
CA VAL A 871 19.24 10.89 -45.69
C VAL A 871 19.38 12.23 -44.96
N LEU A 872 20.41 13.00 -45.30
CA LEU A 872 20.65 14.36 -44.83
C LEU A 872 20.25 15.36 -45.92
N ALA A 873 19.35 16.29 -45.63
CA ALA A 873 18.92 17.34 -46.56
C ALA A 873 19.13 18.74 -45.95
N ILE A 874 19.66 19.68 -46.74
CA ILE A 874 20.03 21.01 -46.26
C ILE A 874 19.69 22.11 -47.28
N ASP A 875 18.96 23.12 -46.84
CA ASP A 875 18.62 24.32 -47.62
C ASP A 875 18.88 25.63 -46.86
N ALA A 876 18.40 26.74 -47.41
CA ALA A 876 18.61 28.09 -46.89
C ALA A 876 17.88 28.37 -45.55
N ALA A 877 16.97 27.50 -45.11
CA ALA A 877 16.15 27.69 -43.91
C ALA A 877 16.11 26.48 -42.97
N GLN A 878 16.38 25.25 -43.46
CA GLN A 878 16.33 24.04 -42.65
C GLN A 878 17.47 23.05 -42.91
N LEU A 879 17.73 22.24 -41.90
CA LEU A 879 18.59 21.09 -41.86
C LEU A 879 17.74 19.90 -41.40
N SER A 880 17.73 18.78 -42.14
CA SER A 880 17.03 17.57 -41.70
C SER A 880 17.82 16.29 -41.93
N LEU A 881 17.59 15.31 -41.04
CA LEU A 881 18.19 13.97 -41.08
C LEU A 881 17.06 12.95 -40.89
N MET A 882 16.95 11.98 -41.78
CA MET A 882 15.86 11.00 -41.77
C MET A 882 16.39 9.58 -41.99
N ASP A 883 15.87 8.63 -41.21
CA ASP A 883 16.02 7.19 -41.42
C ASP A 883 14.64 6.52 -41.63
N GLN A 884 14.56 5.19 -41.60
CA GLN A 884 13.29 4.45 -41.82
C GLN A 884 12.29 4.52 -40.64
N GLN A 885 12.73 4.99 -39.48
CA GLN A 885 11.96 5.04 -38.23
C GLN A 885 11.78 6.47 -37.71
N ARG A 886 12.64 7.41 -38.11
CA ARG A 886 12.74 8.72 -37.48
C ARG A 886 13.12 9.84 -38.45
N ALA A 887 12.46 10.98 -38.31
CA ALA A 887 12.77 12.22 -39.00
C ALA A 887 13.12 13.33 -38.00
N VAL A 888 14.26 13.99 -38.21
CA VAL A 888 14.75 15.10 -37.41
C VAL A 888 14.83 16.35 -38.28
N TRP A 889 14.24 17.46 -37.82
CA TRP A 889 14.23 18.75 -38.49
C TRP A 889 14.80 19.82 -37.56
N ALA A 890 15.71 20.65 -38.07
CA ALA A 890 16.34 21.74 -37.34
C ALA A 890 16.30 23.03 -38.19
N TYR A 891 15.75 24.10 -37.60
CA TYR A 891 15.53 25.39 -38.26
C TYR A 891 16.34 26.49 -37.57
N GLY A 892 16.96 27.39 -38.35
CA GLY A 892 17.57 28.62 -37.84
C GLY A 892 18.97 28.54 -37.22
N PHE A 893 19.70 27.41 -37.33
CA PHE A 893 21.04 27.26 -36.72
C PHE A 893 22.16 27.80 -37.63
N GLU A 894 23.00 28.71 -37.14
CA GLU A 894 24.16 29.24 -37.88
C GLU A 894 25.31 28.22 -38.04
N LEU A 895 25.42 27.24 -37.14
CA LEU A 895 26.49 26.23 -37.13
C LEU A 895 25.87 24.82 -37.19
N ALA A 896 26.34 23.98 -38.12
CA ALA A 896 25.85 22.62 -38.27
C ALA A 896 27.00 21.60 -38.42
N THR A 897 26.93 20.49 -37.67
CA THR A 897 27.83 19.34 -37.85
C THR A 897 27.03 18.05 -38.02
N ALA A 898 27.09 17.44 -39.21
CA ALA A 898 26.43 16.15 -39.48
C ALA A 898 27.47 15.04 -39.67
N ARG A 899 27.34 13.95 -38.91
CA ARG A 899 28.31 12.84 -38.94
C ARG A 899 27.67 11.51 -39.34
N ALA A 900 28.23 10.91 -40.39
CA ALA A 900 27.98 9.53 -40.83
C ALA A 900 29.16 8.64 -40.39
N ASN A 901 29.03 7.84 -39.34
CA ASN A 901 30.11 6.94 -38.88
C ASN A 901 29.65 5.59 -38.27
N ARG A 902 28.38 5.20 -38.44
CA ARG A 902 27.75 4.11 -37.68
C ARG A 902 27.14 3.00 -38.54
N GLY A 903 26.78 3.29 -39.79
CA GLY A 903 26.29 2.29 -40.75
C GLY A 903 25.84 2.93 -42.07
N GLY A 904 25.04 2.19 -42.83
CA GLY A 904 24.27 2.72 -43.95
C GLY A 904 25.00 3.03 -45.25
N SER A 905 24.18 3.41 -46.24
CA SER A 905 24.53 4.04 -47.50
C SER A 905 24.06 5.50 -47.49
N ASN A 906 24.63 6.29 -46.57
CA ASN A 906 24.09 7.61 -46.20
C ASN A 906 24.29 8.66 -47.30
N THR A 907 23.26 9.47 -47.58
CA THR A 907 23.29 10.51 -48.63
C THR A 907 23.16 11.92 -48.07
N ALA A 908 23.72 12.90 -48.78
CA ALA A 908 23.70 14.31 -48.41
C ALA A 908 23.27 15.21 -49.59
N GLU A 909 22.04 15.71 -49.55
CA GLU A 909 21.48 16.69 -50.48
C GLU A 909 21.72 18.11 -49.92
N VAL A 910 22.77 18.79 -50.40
CA VAL A 910 23.16 20.14 -49.93
C VAL A 910 22.92 21.17 -51.01
N SER A 911 22.02 22.12 -50.75
CA SER A 911 21.70 23.22 -51.67
C SER A 911 22.38 24.55 -51.25
N ALA A 912 21.77 25.70 -51.54
CA ALA A 912 22.34 27.00 -51.18
C ALA A 912 22.04 27.31 -49.71
N VAL A 913 23.02 27.10 -48.83
CA VAL A 913 22.91 27.29 -47.37
C VAL A 913 23.38 28.67 -46.92
N ASP A 914 22.80 29.17 -45.81
CA ASP A 914 23.22 30.41 -45.12
C ASP A 914 23.82 30.10 -43.72
N LEU A 915 24.39 28.90 -43.56
CA LEU A 915 24.99 28.38 -42.33
C LEU A 915 26.39 27.80 -42.55
N VAL A 916 27.16 27.62 -41.48
CA VAL A 916 28.49 26.99 -41.50
C VAL A 916 28.36 25.48 -41.26
N LEU A 917 28.51 24.70 -42.34
CA LEU A 917 28.37 23.24 -42.32
C LEU A 917 29.72 22.51 -42.18
N GLU A 918 29.79 21.52 -41.30
CA GLU A 918 30.84 20.49 -41.25
C GLU A 918 30.23 19.09 -41.47
N LEU A 919 30.47 18.49 -42.64
CA LEU A 919 30.15 17.08 -42.90
C LEU A 919 31.34 16.19 -42.50
N LEU A 920 31.06 15.14 -41.72
CA LEU A 920 32.10 14.23 -41.20
C LEU A 920 31.77 12.76 -41.48
N GLY A 921 32.71 12.03 -42.05
CA GLY A 921 32.59 10.60 -42.31
C GLY A 921 31.94 10.29 -43.67
N ASP A 922 31.28 9.14 -43.75
CA ASP A 922 30.97 8.46 -45.03
C ASP A 922 29.64 8.92 -45.66
N TRP A 923 29.53 10.22 -45.92
CA TRP A 923 28.41 10.82 -46.68
C TRP A 923 28.60 10.69 -48.19
N GLN A 924 27.54 10.34 -48.92
CA GLN A 924 27.49 10.38 -50.39
C GLN A 924 26.80 11.68 -50.85
N GLU A 925 27.56 12.61 -51.42
CA GLU A 925 27.02 13.80 -52.09
C GLU A 925 26.27 13.40 -53.38
N THR A 926 25.11 14.03 -53.63
CA THR A 926 24.20 13.74 -54.76
C THR A 926 23.80 14.98 -55.54
#